data_AF-Q0CCT4-F1
#
_entry.id   AF-Q0CCT4-F1
#
_cell.length_a   1.000
_cell.length_b   1.000
_cell.length_c   1.000
_cell.angle_alpha   90.00
_cell.angle_beta   90.00
_cell.angle_gamma   90.00
#
_symmetry.space_group_name_H-M   'P 1'
#
loop_
_entity.id
_entity.type
_entity.pdbx_description
1 polymer ?
#
loop_
_entity_poly.entity_id
_entity_poly.type
_entity_poly.pdbx_seq_one_letter_code
_entity_poly.pdbx_strand_id
1 'polypeptide(L)'
;MASRHSRKLLRPLLYTSAAAAAGAGVLYISYRPRNIPGSEAPAVPPPGYHEGKLVPPSFPSIKSRLQQIQDLKRSAEEKSEEYDLVVIGAGATGSGIALDAATRGLKVAVIERDDFSAGTSSKSTKLVHGGVRYLEKAVWELDYNQYKLVKEALRERKYFLNTAPHLSSWLPIMVPVQKWWQAPYFWVGTKFYDYLAGSEGIETSYFLPKSKAIDAFPMLRKDNLFGAMVYYDGAHNDSRMNVSLAMTAALYGGTVVNHMQVTGLTKDASGKLNGAVVKDLIPGRNGQEAEEFTIKAKGIINATGPFTDSIRKMDEPDTKEIVAPSAGVHVILPGYYSPSNMGLIDPSTSDGRVIFFLPWQGNTIAGTTDQPTDITPQPLPSEQDINWILSEIRGYLAPDINVERSDVLAAWSGIRPLVRDPKVKSSEALVRNHLITVSPSGLLTCAGGKWTTYRQMAEEAVDEAVNVFGLKPRAVSNVPDISGVGGSGLVADGAVLDGSCQTHQVRLIGAHGYSKTLFINLIQHFGLETDVAQHLTQSYGDRAWQVAALSSPTTMRFPVRGQRISPLYPFIDGEVRYAVRHEYAQTAVDVIARRTRLAFLNAEAALEALPNIIDLMGEELKWDANRKEVEWKDSVKFLSSMGLPKNLLEMSREAVEAGKVKETHIAQRKLASRIEADPPADVLESDIRVEAKTPIESTQPLNPESPANK
;
A
#
# COMPACT_ATOMS: atom_id res chain seq x y z
N MET A 1 5.71 -64.29 -41.00
CA MET A 1 5.24 -64.25 -39.59
C MET A 1 6.01 -63.28 -38.68
N ALA A 2 7.19 -62.75 -39.06
CA ALA A 2 8.01 -61.89 -38.19
C ALA A 2 7.47 -60.44 -37.95
N SER A 3 6.60 -59.89 -38.81
CA SER A 3 6.10 -58.50 -38.65
C SER A 3 4.93 -58.35 -37.65
N ARG A 4 4.31 -59.47 -37.24
CA ARG A 4 3.12 -59.46 -36.37
C ARG A 4 3.46 -59.55 -34.88
N HIS A 5 4.69 -59.95 -34.53
CA HIS A 5 5.18 -59.99 -33.14
C HIS A 5 5.84 -58.69 -32.68
N SER A 6 6.52 -57.93 -33.55
CA SER A 6 7.14 -56.66 -33.13
C SER A 6 6.11 -55.60 -32.70
N ARG A 7 4.95 -55.54 -33.36
CA ARG A 7 3.84 -54.62 -33.01
C ARG A 7 3.21 -54.89 -31.64
N LYS A 8 3.29 -56.12 -31.11
CA LYS A 8 2.75 -56.47 -29.78
C LYS A 8 3.64 -55.99 -28.63
N LEU A 9 4.95 -55.85 -28.84
CA LEU A 9 5.90 -55.34 -27.85
C LEU A 9 6.11 -53.82 -27.93
N LEU A 10 6.04 -53.24 -29.14
CA LEU A 10 6.21 -51.81 -29.36
C LEU A 10 5.14 -50.94 -28.69
N ARG A 11 3.88 -51.38 -28.66
CA ARG A 11 2.78 -50.61 -28.04
C ARG A 11 2.95 -50.47 -26.52
N PRO A 12 3.16 -51.55 -25.74
CA PRO A 12 3.47 -51.45 -24.31
C PRO A 12 4.73 -50.60 -24.02
N LEU A 13 5.78 -50.74 -24.83
CA LEU A 13 7.00 -49.92 -24.71
C LEU A 13 6.74 -48.43 -24.97
N LEU A 14 5.89 -48.09 -25.95
CA LEU A 14 5.47 -46.72 -26.21
C LEU A 14 4.61 -46.16 -25.07
N TYR A 15 3.66 -46.94 -24.54
CA TYR A 15 2.83 -46.49 -23.41
C TYR A 15 3.65 -46.30 -22.13
N THR A 16 4.57 -47.21 -21.83
CA THR A 16 5.46 -47.11 -20.67
C THR A 16 6.45 -45.96 -20.81
N SER A 17 7.02 -45.75 -22.00
CA SER A 17 7.91 -44.60 -22.28
C SER A 17 7.14 -43.28 -22.20
N ALA A 18 5.92 -43.21 -22.73
CA ALA A 18 5.07 -42.03 -22.63
C ALA A 18 4.66 -41.75 -21.17
N ALA A 19 4.30 -42.78 -20.40
CA ALA A 19 3.98 -42.65 -18.98
C ALA A 19 5.20 -42.23 -18.15
N ALA A 20 6.38 -42.78 -18.43
CA ALA A 20 7.63 -42.40 -17.78
C ALA A 20 8.03 -40.95 -18.13
N ALA A 21 7.92 -40.55 -19.40
CA ALA A 21 8.19 -39.17 -19.82
C ALA A 21 7.18 -38.18 -19.20
N ALA A 22 5.90 -38.53 -19.16
CA ALA A 22 4.88 -37.73 -18.50
C ALA A 22 5.13 -37.63 -16.98
N GLY A 23 5.46 -38.75 -16.32
CA GLY A 23 5.79 -38.79 -14.90
C GLY A 23 7.04 -37.97 -14.57
N ALA A 24 8.12 -38.11 -15.36
CA ALA A 24 9.33 -37.31 -15.23
C ALA A 24 9.07 -35.81 -15.50
N GLY A 25 8.22 -35.49 -16.48
CA GLY A 25 7.80 -34.13 -16.78
C GLY A 25 7.01 -33.50 -15.62
N VAL A 26 6.07 -34.24 -15.03
CA VAL A 26 5.33 -33.81 -13.83
C VAL A 26 6.29 -33.59 -12.66
N LEU A 27 7.18 -34.55 -12.37
CA LEU A 27 8.17 -34.43 -11.31
C LEU A 27 9.08 -33.22 -11.52
N TYR A 28 9.58 -33.00 -12.74
CA TYR A 28 10.41 -31.84 -13.06
C TYR A 28 9.64 -30.52 -12.85
N ILE A 29 8.40 -30.42 -13.33
CA ILE A 29 7.59 -29.19 -13.16
C ILE A 29 7.27 -28.93 -11.69
N SER A 30 7.04 -29.98 -10.89
CA SER A 30 6.73 -29.91 -9.47
C SER A 30 7.94 -29.60 -8.58
N TYR A 31 9.15 -30.06 -8.94
CA TYR A 31 10.35 -29.95 -8.10
C TYR A 31 11.45 -29.04 -8.66
N ARG A 32 11.27 -28.43 -9.84
CA ARG A 32 12.25 -27.48 -10.36
C ARG A 32 12.43 -26.31 -9.38
N PRO A 33 13.67 -25.85 -9.16
CA PRO A 33 13.91 -24.61 -8.42
C PRO A 33 13.16 -23.45 -9.08
N ARG A 34 12.57 -22.59 -8.26
CA ARG A 34 11.89 -21.37 -8.73
C ARG A 34 12.55 -20.15 -8.10
N ASN A 35 12.63 -19.08 -8.89
CA ASN A 35 13.02 -17.78 -8.38
C ASN A 35 11.81 -17.19 -7.65
N ILE A 36 11.76 -17.39 -6.35
CA ILE A 36 10.73 -16.82 -5.48
C ILE A 36 11.06 -15.32 -5.30
N PRO A 37 10.20 -14.39 -5.73
CA PRO A 37 10.48 -12.97 -5.54
C PRO A 37 10.77 -12.62 -4.08
N GLY A 38 11.82 -11.83 -3.85
CA GLY A 38 12.27 -11.42 -2.51
C GLY A 38 13.15 -12.42 -1.76
N SER A 39 13.51 -13.59 -2.34
CA SER A 39 14.57 -14.47 -1.80
C SER A 39 15.95 -14.20 -2.40
N GLU A 40 16.04 -13.25 -3.32
CA GLU A 40 17.28 -12.86 -3.99
C GLU A 40 18.23 -12.14 -3.01
N ALA A 41 19.52 -12.19 -3.31
CA ALA A 41 20.51 -11.38 -2.61
C ALA A 41 20.22 -9.88 -2.84
N PRO A 42 20.55 -9.01 -1.88
CA PRO A 42 20.45 -7.56 -2.08
C PRO A 42 21.22 -7.13 -3.35
N ALA A 43 20.70 -6.10 -4.01
CA ALA A 43 21.27 -5.54 -5.24
C ALA A 43 22.71 -5.07 -5.07
N VAL A 44 23.01 -4.62 -3.87
CA VAL A 44 24.33 -4.14 -3.47
C VAL A 44 24.86 -4.99 -2.32
N PRO A 45 26.19 -5.10 -2.17
CA PRO A 45 26.79 -5.79 -1.04
C PRO A 45 26.27 -5.21 0.29
N PRO A 46 26.16 -6.04 1.35
CA PRO A 46 25.83 -5.53 2.67
C PRO A 46 26.90 -4.51 3.12
N PRO A 47 26.54 -3.59 4.05
CA PRO A 47 27.47 -2.57 4.52
C PRO A 47 28.78 -3.22 5.01
N GLY A 48 29.91 -2.71 4.50
CA GLY A 48 31.23 -3.25 4.78
C GLY A 48 31.72 -2.91 6.19
N TYR A 49 32.76 -3.63 6.64
CA TYR A 49 33.53 -3.27 7.82
C TYR A 49 34.83 -2.58 7.40
N HIS A 50 35.09 -1.40 7.96
CA HIS A 50 36.37 -0.70 7.82
C HIS A 50 37.00 -0.57 9.20
N GLU A 51 38.24 -1.04 9.37
CA GLU A 51 38.95 -1.05 10.65
C GLU A 51 38.14 -1.68 11.81
N GLY A 52 37.38 -2.74 11.51
CA GLY A 52 36.54 -3.44 12.49
C GLY A 52 35.24 -2.71 12.87
N LYS A 53 34.94 -1.57 12.25
CA LYS A 53 33.66 -0.84 12.44
C LYS A 53 32.79 -0.97 11.20
N LEU A 54 31.49 -1.20 11.42
CA LEU A 54 30.50 -1.20 10.35
C LEU A 54 30.40 0.22 9.75
N VAL A 55 30.54 0.34 8.43
CA VAL A 55 30.32 1.60 7.71
C VAL A 55 28.91 1.57 7.13
N PRO A 56 27.95 2.35 7.69
CA PRO A 56 26.59 2.36 7.18
C PRO A 56 26.53 3.02 5.78
N PRO A 57 25.51 2.71 4.96
CA PRO A 57 25.32 3.34 3.66
C PRO A 57 25.12 4.86 3.77
N SER A 58 25.58 5.60 2.76
CA SER A 58 25.43 7.06 2.65
C SER A 58 24.57 7.41 1.45
N PHE A 59 23.34 7.83 1.70
CA PHE A 59 22.36 8.06 0.64
C PHE A 59 22.35 9.51 0.13
N PRO A 60 21.98 9.74 -1.14
CA PRO A 60 21.90 11.08 -1.73
C PRO A 60 20.79 11.91 -1.07
N SER A 61 21.05 13.21 -0.93
CA SER A 61 20.05 14.16 -0.46
C SER A 61 19.02 14.46 -1.54
N ILE A 62 17.75 14.49 -1.15
CA ILE A 62 16.66 14.99 -1.99
C ILE A 62 16.51 16.50 -1.71
N LYS A 63 16.27 17.31 -2.74
CA LYS A 63 15.95 18.74 -2.58
C LYS A 63 14.82 18.91 -1.57
N SER A 64 14.87 19.93 -0.73
CA SER A 64 13.78 20.19 0.22
C SER A 64 12.50 20.59 -0.52
N ARG A 65 11.33 20.41 0.11
CA ARG A 65 10.04 20.86 -0.45
C ARG A 65 10.07 22.33 -0.89
N LEU A 66 10.72 23.21 -0.12
CA LEU A 66 10.86 24.63 -0.47
C LEU A 66 11.73 24.85 -1.72
N GLN A 67 12.83 24.11 -1.86
CA GLN A 67 13.64 24.14 -3.08
C GLN A 67 12.84 23.65 -4.29
N GLN A 68 12.04 22.60 -4.13
CA GLN A 68 11.14 22.11 -5.18
C GLN A 68 10.11 23.19 -5.60
N ILE A 69 9.53 23.93 -4.64
CA ILE A 69 8.62 25.05 -4.93
C ILE A 69 9.34 26.20 -5.66
N GLN A 70 10.58 26.50 -5.30
CA GLN A 70 11.41 27.47 -6.03
C GLN A 70 11.63 27.01 -7.48
N ASP A 71 11.88 25.73 -7.71
CA ASP A 71 12.03 25.16 -9.05
C ASP A 71 10.72 25.26 -9.86
N LEU A 72 9.56 25.14 -9.21
CA LEU A 72 8.26 25.42 -9.85
C LEU A 72 8.14 26.89 -10.25
N LYS A 73 8.41 27.83 -9.34
CA LYS A 73 8.33 29.28 -9.59
C LYS A 73 9.25 29.72 -10.73
N ARG A 74 10.48 29.17 -10.79
CA ARG A 74 11.43 29.49 -11.86
C ARG A 74 10.88 29.17 -13.25
N SER A 75 10.01 28.18 -13.41
CA SER A 75 9.45 27.83 -14.73
C SER A 75 8.69 28.97 -15.42
N ALA A 76 8.17 29.94 -14.65
CA ALA A 76 7.46 31.09 -15.21
C ALA A 76 8.36 32.26 -15.61
N GLU A 77 9.63 32.27 -15.18
CA GLU A 77 10.60 33.34 -15.47
C GLU A 77 11.00 33.36 -16.95
N GLU A 78 11.17 34.55 -17.55
CA GLU A 78 11.40 34.72 -19.00
C GLU A 78 12.64 33.99 -19.56
N LYS A 79 13.64 33.72 -18.71
CA LYS A 79 14.92 33.08 -19.10
C LYS A 79 15.06 31.64 -18.60
N SER A 80 14.03 31.08 -17.95
CA SER A 80 14.06 29.70 -17.50
C SER A 80 13.48 28.76 -18.54
N GLU A 81 14.00 27.54 -18.59
CA GLU A 81 13.33 26.46 -19.30
C GLU A 81 12.01 26.10 -18.59
N GLU A 82 10.92 26.01 -19.35
CA GLU A 82 9.65 25.44 -18.90
C GLU A 82 9.78 23.93 -18.63
N TYR A 83 8.78 23.33 -17.99
CA TYR A 83 8.72 21.87 -17.85
C TYR A 83 8.34 21.20 -19.19
N ASP A 84 8.87 20.01 -19.46
CA ASP A 84 8.34 19.18 -20.53
C ASP A 84 6.95 18.68 -20.17
N LEU A 85 6.76 18.28 -18.90
CA LEU A 85 5.49 17.77 -18.40
C LEU A 85 5.17 18.30 -16.99
N VAL A 86 3.93 18.68 -16.77
CA VAL A 86 3.32 18.83 -15.44
C VAL A 86 2.27 17.76 -15.25
N VAL A 87 2.37 16.99 -14.18
CA VAL A 87 1.43 15.94 -13.78
C VAL A 87 0.62 16.42 -12.58
N ILE A 88 -0.71 16.39 -12.70
CA ILE A 88 -1.65 16.80 -11.67
C ILE A 88 -2.18 15.56 -10.94
N GLY A 89 -1.91 15.48 -9.64
CA GLY A 89 -2.19 14.36 -8.75
C GLY A 89 -0.99 13.43 -8.59
N ALA A 90 -0.63 13.10 -7.35
CA ALA A 90 0.45 12.18 -6.99
C ALA A 90 -0.06 10.94 -6.25
N GLY A 91 -1.19 10.39 -6.73
CA GLY A 91 -1.54 9.00 -6.49
C GLY A 91 -0.62 8.05 -7.27
N ALA A 92 -0.96 6.76 -7.28
CA ALA A 92 -0.12 5.72 -7.90
C ALA A 92 0.15 6.01 -9.37
N THR A 93 -0.88 6.44 -10.09
CA THR A 93 -0.81 6.85 -11.50
C THR A 93 0.15 8.01 -11.70
N GLY A 94 -0.07 9.14 -11.05
CA GLY A 94 0.74 10.34 -11.27
C GLY A 94 2.17 10.23 -10.75
N SER A 95 2.39 9.55 -9.62
CA SER A 95 3.74 9.27 -9.12
C SER A 95 4.50 8.32 -10.05
N GLY A 96 3.80 7.33 -10.64
CA GLY A 96 4.36 6.45 -11.66
C GLY A 96 4.73 7.21 -12.94
N ILE A 97 3.86 8.09 -13.43
CA ILE A 97 4.11 8.94 -14.62
C ILE A 97 5.31 9.85 -14.37
N ALA A 98 5.39 10.47 -13.20
CA ALA A 98 6.52 11.33 -12.84
C ALA A 98 7.85 10.56 -12.79
N LEU A 99 7.84 9.36 -12.20
CA LEU A 99 9.03 8.50 -12.17
C LEU A 99 9.45 8.10 -13.59
N ASP A 100 8.52 7.62 -14.41
CA ASP A 100 8.80 7.21 -15.78
C ASP A 100 9.37 8.38 -16.60
N ALA A 101 8.69 9.53 -16.62
CA ALA A 101 9.13 10.71 -17.34
C ALA A 101 10.53 11.18 -16.89
N ALA A 102 10.80 11.22 -15.58
CA ALA A 102 12.12 11.60 -15.05
C ALA A 102 13.22 10.61 -15.50
N THR A 103 12.94 9.30 -15.45
CA THR A 103 13.91 8.27 -15.87
C THR A 103 14.15 8.21 -17.38
N ARG A 104 13.26 8.82 -18.18
CA ARG A 104 13.43 9.06 -19.62
C ARG A 104 14.13 10.40 -19.95
N GLY A 105 14.60 11.12 -18.93
CA GLY A 105 15.30 12.39 -19.07
C GLY A 105 14.42 13.58 -19.41
N LEU A 106 13.10 13.50 -19.17
CA LEU A 106 12.18 14.63 -19.32
C LEU A 106 12.20 15.51 -18.07
N LYS A 107 12.10 16.82 -18.26
CA LYS A 107 11.93 17.77 -17.15
C LYS A 107 10.47 17.74 -16.70
N VAL A 108 10.18 17.02 -15.61
CA VAL A 108 8.83 16.78 -15.12
C VAL A 108 8.58 17.39 -13.75
N ALA A 109 7.37 17.89 -13.53
CA ALA A 109 6.84 18.24 -12.22
C ALA A 109 5.59 17.42 -11.91
N VAL A 110 5.42 16.99 -10.65
CA VAL A 110 4.18 16.38 -10.15
C VAL A 110 3.68 17.12 -8.91
N ILE A 111 2.39 17.43 -8.94
CA ILE A 111 1.75 18.34 -7.98
C ILE A 111 0.56 17.64 -7.35
N GLU A 112 0.54 17.60 -6.02
CA GLU A 112 -0.50 16.94 -5.23
C GLU A 112 -1.14 17.93 -4.27
N ARG A 113 -2.47 18.04 -4.32
CA ARG A 113 -3.25 18.95 -3.49
C ARG A 113 -3.14 18.60 -2.01
N ASP A 114 -3.26 17.31 -1.70
CA ASP A 114 -3.19 16.80 -0.34
C ASP A 114 -1.77 16.25 -0.07
N ASP A 115 -1.64 15.10 0.57
CA ASP A 115 -0.35 14.40 0.67
C ASP A 115 -0.23 13.31 -0.40
N PHE A 116 0.99 12.87 -0.68
CA PHE A 116 1.23 11.73 -1.56
C PHE A 116 0.38 10.54 -1.10
N SER A 117 -0.34 9.92 -2.03
CA SER A 117 -1.25 8.81 -1.77
C SER A 117 -2.55 9.11 -0.98
N ALA A 118 -2.86 10.36 -0.61
CA ALA A 118 -4.00 10.68 0.27
C ALA A 118 -5.39 10.26 -0.28
N GLY A 119 -5.51 10.20 -1.61
CA GLY A 119 -6.70 9.69 -2.31
C GLY A 119 -6.83 8.16 -2.28
N THR A 120 -7.39 7.59 -3.34
CA THR A 120 -7.67 6.15 -3.46
C THR A 120 -6.45 5.27 -3.28
N SER A 121 -5.26 5.77 -3.64
CA SER A 121 -4.01 5.00 -3.59
C SER A 121 -3.58 4.56 -2.19
N SER A 122 -4.16 5.10 -1.11
CA SER A 122 -3.91 4.64 0.27
C SER A 122 -5.05 3.81 0.88
N LYS A 123 -6.11 3.54 0.11
CA LYS A 123 -7.39 2.96 0.56
C LYS A 123 -7.72 1.67 -0.21
N SER A 124 -6.69 0.95 -0.66
CA SER A 124 -6.86 -0.29 -1.42
C SER A 124 -6.98 -1.51 -0.51
N THR A 125 -7.23 -2.69 -1.09
CA THR A 125 -7.20 -3.99 -0.39
C THR A 125 -5.78 -4.46 -0.05
N LYS A 126 -4.75 -3.69 -0.43
CA LYS A 126 -3.33 -4.01 -0.19
C LYS A 126 -2.84 -5.25 -0.93
N LEU A 127 -3.50 -5.60 -2.04
CA LEU A 127 -3.15 -6.73 -2.90
C LEU A 127 -2.72 -6.27 -4.29
N VAL A 128 -1.73 -6.98 -4.82
CA VAL A 128 -1.22 -6.87 -6.19
C VAL A 128 -1.71 -8.11 -6.93
N HIS A 129 -2.99 -8.07 -7.29
CA HIS A 129 -3.69 -9.21 -7.85
C HIS A 129 -3.29 -9.52 -9.30
N GLY A 130 -3.03 -10.78 -9.60
CA GLY A 130 -2.85 -11.27 -10.98
C GLY A 130 -4.15 -11.66 -11.71
N GLY A 131 -5.32 -11.55 -11.04
CA GLY A 131 -6.62 -11.60 -11.71
C GLY A 131 -7.22 -12.99 -11.94
N VAL A 132 -7.03 -13.94 -11.02
CA VAL A 132 -7.55 -15.33 -11.10
C VAL A 132 -9.05 -15.39 -11.49
N ARG A 133 -9.89 -14.47 -11.00
CA ARG A 133 -11.32 -14.42 -11.36
C ARG A 133 -11.58 -14.08 -12.82
N TYR A 134 -10.72 -13.24 -13.43
CA TYR A 134 -10.85 -12.91 -14.85
C TYR A 134 -10.51 -14.09 -15.75
N LEU A 135 -9.69 -15.03 -15.25
CA LEU A 135 -9.36 -16.25 -15.97
C LEU A 135 -10.59 -17.13 -16.22
N GLU A 136 -11.51 -17.19 -15.24
CA GLU A 136 -12.75 -17.94 -15.37
C GLU A 136 -13.56 -17.43 -16.58
N LYS A 137 -13.77 -16.12 -16.67
CA LYS A 137 -14.45 -15.50 -17.83
C LYS A 137 -13.65 -15.63 -19.12
N ALA A 138 -12.33 -15.44 -19.08
CA ALA A 138 -11.48 -15.56 -20.26
C ALA A 138 -11.59 -16.96 -20.91
N VAL A 139 -11.68 -18.01 -20.10
CA VAL A 139 -11.77 -19.40 -20.58
C VAL A 139 -13.19 -19.77 -20.97
N TRP A 140 -14.17 -19.51 -20.09
CA TRP A 140 -15.55 -19.96 -20.32
C TRP A 140 -16.32 -19.10 -21.32
N GLU A 141 -16.04 -17.80 -21.38
CA GLU A 141 -16.67 -16.84 -22.30
C GLU A 141 -15.79 -16.56 -23.53
N LEU A 142 -14.61 -17.19 -23.64
CA LEU A 142 -13.61 -16.95 -24.71
C LEU A 142 -13.25 -15.46 -24.89
N ASP A 143 -13.26 -14.70 -23.80
CA ASP A 143 -12.98 -13.26 -23.81
C ASP A 143 -11.47 -13.00 -23.85
N TYR A 144 -10.97 -12.67 -25.04
CA TYR A 144 -9.57 -12.32 -25.27
C TYR A 144 -9.11 -11.08 -24.48
N ASN A 145 -10.01 -10.11 -24.25
CA ASN A 145 -9.67 -8.94 -23.46
C ASN A 145 -9.43 -9.35 -22.00
N GLN A 146 -10.27 -10.21 -21.41
CA GLN A 146 -10.00 -10.76 -20.08
C GLN A 146 -8.68 -11.52 -20.01
N TYR A 147 -8.36 -12.31 -21.04
CA TYR A 147 -7.08 -13.01 -21.10
C TYR A 147 -5.89 -12.05 -21.08
N LYS A 148 -5.94 -10.98 -21.89
CA LYS A 148 -4.91 -9.94 -21.94
C LYS A 148 -4.72 -9.29 -20.57
N LEU A 149 -5.83 -8.97 -19.87
CA LEU A 149 -5.79 -8.42 -18.51
C LEU A 149 -5.05 -9.32 -17.52
N VAL A 150 -5.27 -10.63 -17.58
CA VAL A 150 -4.60 -11.59 -16.69
C VAL A 150 -3.10 -11.61 -16.96
N LYS A 151 -2.69 -11.67 -18.23
CA LYS A 151 -1.26 -11.65 -18.61
C LYS A 151 -0.57 -10.34 -18.23
N GLU A 152 -1.23 -9.21 -18.44
CA GLU A 152 -0.74 -7.89 -18.02
C GLU A 152 -0.55 -7.84 -16.51
N ALA A 153 -1.57 -8.23 -15.74
CA ALA A 153 -1.51 -8.23 -14.27
C ALA A 153 -0.43 -9.15 -13.71
N LEU A 154 -0.24 -10.34 -14.30
CA LEU A 154 0.81 -11.28 -13.91
C LEU A 154 2.22 -10.71 -14.16
N ARG A 155 2.44 -10.11 -15.33
CA ARG A 155 3.70 -9.44 -15.68
C ARG A 155 4.00 -8.28 -14.74
N GLU A 156 3.02 -7.38 -14.56
CA GLU A 156 3.21 -6.21 -13.70
C GLU A 156 3.42 -6.60 -12.24
N ARG A 157 2.75 -7.65 -11.73
CA ARG A 157 3.00 -8.19 -10.38
C ARG A 157 4.44 -8.64 -10.19
N LYS A 158 5.07 -9.26 -11.20
CA LYS A 158 6.48 -9.63 -11.15
C LYS A 158 7.37 -8.39 -11.01
N TYR A 159 7.15 -7.37 -11.84
CA TYR A 159 7.90 -6.12 -11.75
C TYR A 159 7.70 -5.44 -10.40
N PHE A 160 6.47 -5.40 -9.90
CA PHE A 160 6.09 -4.85 -8.60
C PHE A 160 6.88 -5.47 -7.44
N LEU A 161 7.10 -6.79 -7.48
CA LEU A 161 7.84 -7.54 -6.47
C LEU A 161 9.37 -7.35 -6.58
N ASN A 162 9.87 -7.05 -7.78
CA ASN A 162 11.30 -6.86 -8.04
C ASN A 162 11.77 -5.43 -7.74
N THR A 163 11.00 -4.41 -8.10
CA THR A 163 11.41 -3.00 -7.95
C THR A 163 11.29 -2.49 -6.53
N ALA A 164 10.45 -3.12 -5.69
CA ALA A 164 10.22 -2.73 -4.30
C ALA A 164 10.06 -3.93 -3.34
N PRO A 165 11.04 -4.84 -3.24
CA PRO A 165 10.94 -6.11 -2.50
C PRO A 165 10.76 -5.95 -0.98
N HIS A 166 10.96 -4.75 -0.46
CA HIS A 166 10.70 -4.41 0.94
C HIS A 166 9.23 -4.04 1.18
N LEU A 167 8.57 -3.41 0.20
CA LEU A 167 7.19 -2.92 0.30
C LEU A 167 6.16 -3.89 -0.28
N SER A 168 6.62 -4.88 -1.04
CA SER A 168 5.78 -5.90 -1.67
C SER A 168 6.30 -7.30 -1.36
N SER A 169 5.37 -8.22 -1.24
CA SER A 169 5.64 -9.63 -0.93
C SER A 169 4.60 -10.51 -1.59
N TRP A 170 4.83 -11.82 -1.58
CA TRP A 170 3.82 -12.77 -1.98
C TRP A 170 3.01 -13.24 -0.76
N LEU A 171 1.74 -13.53 -0.97
CA LEU A 171 0.81 -14.01 0.04
C LEU A 171 0.09 -15.27 -0.52
N PRO A 172 0.18 -16.43 0.17
CA PRO A 172 -0.69 -17.55 -0.12
C PRO A 172 -2.12 -17.20 0.32
N ILE A 173 -3.09 -17.46 -0.55
CA ILE A 173 -4.51 -17.19 -0.33
C ILE A 173 -5.26 -18.52 -0.43
N MET A 174 -5.96 -18.84 0.65
CA MET A 174 -6.78 -20.03 0.80
C MET A 174 -8.19 -19.78 0.27
N VAL A 175 -8.67 -20.69 -0.58
CA VAL A 175 -10.07 -20.81 -1.03
C VAL A 175 -10.67 -22.04 -0.35
N PRO A 176 -11.54 -21.89 0.66
CA PRO A 176 -12.21 -23.02 1.29
C PRO A 176 -13.07 -23.80 0.29
N VAL A 177 -12.98 -25.13 0.32
CA VAL A 177 -13.72 -26.03 -0.56
C VAL A 177 -14.74 -26.79 0.26
N GLN A 178 -16.02 -26.53 0.01
CA GLN A 178 -17.10 -27.14 0.78
C GLN A 178 -17.54 -28.48 0.20
N LYS A 179 -17.71 -28.56 -1.12
CA LYS A 179 -18.17 -29.77 -1.82
C LYS A 179 -17.00 -30.46 -2.50
N TRP A 180 -16.95 -31.79 -2.41
CA TRP A 180 -15.83 -32.58 -2.97
C TRP A 180 -15.59 -32.33 -4.47
N TRP A 181 -16.63 -32.08 -5.26
CA TRP A 181 -16.54 -31.84 -6.70
C TRP A 181 -15.98 -30.45 -7.05
N GLN A 182 -15.99 -29.49 -6.12
CA GLN A 182 -15.35 -28.19 -6.33
C GLN A 182 -13.82 -28.32 -6.29
N ALA A 183 -13.26 -29.32 -5.60
CA ALA A 183 -11.83 -29.54 -5.52
C ALA A 183 -11.18 -29.75 -6.91
N PRO A 184 -11.64 -30.69 -7.78
CA PRO A 184 -11.08 -30.82 -9.12
C PRO A 184 -11.31 -29.57 -9.97
N TYR A 185 -12.44 -28.88 -9.83
CA TYR A 185 -12.72 -27.62 -10.55
C TYR A 185 -11.68 -26.53 -10.23
N PHE A 186 -11.50 -26.21 -8.94
CA PHE A 186 -10.54 -25.20 -8.51
C PHE A 186 -9.09 -25.63 -8.77
N TRP A 187 -8.79 -26.94 -8.68
CA TRP A 187 -7.47 -27.44 -8.98
C TRP A 187 -7.11 -27.21 -10.45
N VAL A 188 -8.01 -27.56 -11.38
CA VAL A 188 -7.79 -27.31 -12.82
C VAL A 188 -7.67 -25.80 -13.09
N GLY A 189 -8.57 -24.99 -12.54
CA GLY A 189 -8.54 -23.53 -12.73
C GLY A 189 -7.24 -22.88 -12.25
N THR A 190 -6.79 -23.22 -11.04
CA THR A 190 -5.53 -22.69 -10.49
C THR A 190 -4.30 -23.26 -11.18
N LYS A 191 -4.32 -24.51 -11.66
CA LYS A 191 -3.22 -25.06 -12.46
C LYS A 191 -3.12 -24.42 -13.84
N PHE A 192 -4.25 -24.11 -14.46
CA PHE A 192 -4.26 -23.32 -15.69
C PHE A 192 -3.71 -21.92 -15.44
N TYR A 193 -4.07 -21.29 -14.33
CA TYR A 193 -3.49 -20.01 -13.90
C TYR A 193 -1.97 -20.09 -13.70
N ASP A 194 -1.47 -21.10 -12.97
CA ASP A 194 -0.03 -21.35 -12.79
C ASP A 194 0.69 -21.52 -14.15
N TYR A 195 0.06 -22.24 -15.08
CA TYR A 195 0.59 -22.46 -16.42
C TYR A 195 0.69 -21.15 -17.21
N LEU A 196 -0.37 -20.32 -17.20
CA LEU A 196 -0.37 -19.02 -17.85
C LEU A 196 0.63 -18.03 -17.25
N ALA A 197 0.83 -18.12 -15.93
CA ALA A 197 1.82 -17.32 -15.23
C ALA A 197 3.24 -17.69 -15.66
N GLY A 198 3.55 -18.97 -15.90
CA GLY A 198 4.85 -19.36 -16.45
C GLY A 198 6.03 -18.85 -15.59
N SER A 199 6.90 -18.02 -16.17
CA SER A 199 8.03 -17.37 -15.47
C SER A 199 7.65 -16.08 -14.70
N GLU A 200 6.38 -15.70 -14.75
CA GLU A 200 5.74 -14.60 -13.98
C GLU A 200 4.97 -15.14 -12.76
N GLY A 201 4.94 -16.47 -12.59
CA GLY A 201 4.38 -17.14 -11.42
C GLY A 201 5.27 -16.97 -10.19
N ILE A 202 4.64 -16.87 -9.02
CA ILE A 202 5.33 -16.81 -7.72
C ILE A 202 5.68 -18.24 -7.28
N GLU A 203 4.66 -19.05 -7.02
CA GLU A 203 4.76 -20.44 -6.56
C GLU A 203 3.55 -21.24 -7.09
N THR A 204 3.60 -22.58 -7.09
CA THR A 204 2.48 -23.40 -7.58
C THR A 204 1.32 -23.48 -6.61
N SER A 205 0.09 -23.45 -7.13
CA SER A 205 -1.10 -23.77 -6.36
C SER A 205 -1.06 -25.19 -5.80
N TYR A 206 -1.73 -25.44 -4.67
CA TYR A 206 -1.82 -26.78 -4.09
C TYR A 206 -3.12 -26.97 -3.32
N PHE A 207 -3.52 -28.23 -3.17
CA PHE A 207 -4.70 -28.59 -2.38
C PHE A 207 -4.28 -29.00 -0.96
N LEU A 208 -4.98 -28.45 0.03
CA LEU A 208 -4.89 -28.85 1.42
C LEU A 208 -6.08 -29.75 1.77
N PRO A 209 -5.85 -30.99 2.23
CA PRO A 209 -6.89 -31.78 2.87
C PRO A 209 -7.45 -31.05 4.10
N LYS A 210 -8.70 -31.36 4.49
CA LYS A 210 -9.40 -30.74 5.63
C LYS A 210 -8.52 -30.55 6.87
N SER A 211 -7.81 -31.59 7.31
CA SER A 211 -6.95 -31.52 8.50
C SER A 211 -5.82 -30.50 8.38
N LYS A 212 -5.21 -30.39 7.20
CA LYS A 212 -4.16 -29.41 6.92
C LYS A 212 -4.69 -28.00 6.70
N ALA A 213 -5.90 -27.86 6.16
CA ALA A 213 -6.56 -26.56 6.04
C ALA A 213 -6.87 -25.98 7.43
N ILE A 214 -7.37 -26.80 8.36
CA ILE A 214 -7.64 -26.39 9.75
C ILE A 214 -6.32 -26.11 10.50
N ASP A 215 -5.28 -26.91 10.29
CA ASP A 215 -3.95 -26.66 10.87
C ASP A 215 -3.36 -25.32 10.42
N ALA A 216 -3.48 -24.99 9.13
CA ALA A 216 -3.02 -23.73 8.57
C ALA A 216 -3.91 -22.53 8.96
N PHE A 217 -5.22 -22.74 9.13
CA PHE A 217 -6.19 -21.71 9.51
C PHE A 217 -7.10 -22.23 10.65
N PRO A 218 -6.63 -22.19 11.92
CA PRO A 218 -7.33 -22.82 13.05
C PRO A 218 -8.73 -22.29 13.33
N MET A 219 -8.97 -21.04 12.96
CA MET A 219 -10.25 -20.36 13.17
C MET A 219 -11.30 -20.70 12.13
N LEU A 220 -10.93 -21.46 11.09
CA LEU A 220 -11.82 -21.79 9.99
C LEU A 220 -12.94 -22.73 10.46
N ARG A 221 -14.16 -22.44 10.03
CA ARG A 221 -15.33 -23.29 10.27
C ARG A 221 -15.09 -24.69 9.71
N LYS A 222 -15.30 -25.70 10.56
CA LYS A 222 -15.04 -27.11 10.23
C LYS A 222 -16.23 -27.77 9.52
N ASP A 223 -17.41 -27.21 9.69
CA ASP A 223 -18.66 -27.74 9.13
C ASP A 223 -18.65 -27.65 7.62
N ASN A 224 -19.05 -28.73 6.94
CA ASN A 224 -19.08 -28.83 5.48
C ASN A 224 -17.77 -28.48 4.77
N LEU A 225 -16.62 -28.47 5.47
CA LEU A 225 -15.32 -28.27 4.85
C LEU A 225 -14.77 -29.60 4.33
N PHE A 226 -14.54 -29.69 3.02
CA PHE A 226 -13.88 -30.83 2.36
C PHE A 226 -12.35 -30.67 2.34
N GLY A 227 -11.88 -29.44 2.13
CA GLY A 227 -10.47 -29.08 2.10
C GLY A 227 -10.32 -27.62 1.68
N ALA A 228 -9.15 -27.24 1.17
CA ALA A 228 -8.93 -25.91 0.64
C ALA A 228 -7.99 -25.92 -0.57
N MET A 229 -8.21 -25.03 -1.53
CA MET A 229 -7.24 -24.72 -2.58
C MET A 229 -6.40 -23.53 -2.13
N VAL A 230 -5.09 -23.58 -2.32
CA VAL A 230 -4.20 -22.45 -2.06
C VAL A 230 -3.57 -22.00 -3.37
N TYR A 231 -3.62 -20.70 -3.63
CA TYR A 231 -2.89 -20.07 -4.72
C TYR A 231 -2.09 -18.87 -4.19
N TYR A 232 -1.21 -18.31 -5.03
CA TYR A 232 -0.32 -17.22 -4.62
C TYR A 232 -0.64 -15.93 -5.34
N ASP A 233 -0.75 -14.85 -4.57
CA ASP A 233 -0.88 -13.50 -5.10
C ASP A 233 0.12 -12.54 -4.46
N GLY A 234 0.18 -11.29 -4.95
CA GLY A 234 1.02 -10.26 -4.35
C GLY A 234 0.28 -9.48 -3.26
N ALA A 235 1.00 -9.04 -2.24
CA ALA A 235 0.57 -8.09 -1.22
C ALA A 235 1.55 -6.91 -1.18
N HIS A 236 1.09 -5.74 -0.74
CA HIS A 236 1.96 -4.57 -0.63
C HIS A 236 1.53 -3.57 0.45
N ASN A 237 2.40 -2.62 0.77
CA ASN A 237 2.02 -1.40 1.46
C ASN A 237 1.79 -0.27 0.45
N ASP A 238 0.53 -0.06 0.09
CA ASP A 238 0.12 0.87 -0.97
C ASP A 238 0.65 2.31 -0.77
N SER A 239 0.47 2.89 0.42
CA SER A 239 0.91 4.26 0.68
C SER A 239 2.43 4.42 0.74
N ARG A 240 3.14 3.47 1.37
CA ARG A 240 4.62 3.48 1.36
C ARG A 240 5.17 3.32 -0.05
N MET A 241 4.55 2.47 -0.86
CA MET A 241 4.90 2.28 -2.28
C MET A 241 4.75 3.60 -3.03
N ASN A 242 3.63 4.30 -2.86
CA ASN A 242 3.39 5.58 -3.52
C ASN A 242 4.36 6.68 -3.10
N VAL A 243 4.62 6.82 -1.79
CA VAL A 243 5.62 7.77 -1.29
C VAL A 243 6.99 7.44 -1.89
N SER A 244 7.36 6.15 -1.94
CA SER A 244 8.63 5.71 -2.53
C SER A 244 8.70 6.03 -4.02
N LEU A 245 7.60 5.89 -4.79
CA LEU A 245 7.55 6.32 -6.20
C LEU A 245 7.82 7.82 -6.34
N ALA A 246 7.11 8.65 -5.57
CA ALA A 246 7.27 10.11 -5.61
C ALA A 246 8.70 10.53 -5.21
N MET A 247 9.25 9.96 -4.13
CA MET A 247 10.60 10.29 -3.69
C MET A 247 11.69 9.75 -4.63
N THR A 248 11.44 8.61 -5.29
CA THR A 248 12.35 8.10 -6.34
C THR A 248 12.33 9.02 -7.56
N ALA A 249 11.16 9.49 -8.00
CA ALA A 249 11.07 10.49 -9.07
C ALA A 249 11.85 11.77 -8.73
N ALA A 250 11.78 12.23 -7.47
CA ALA A 250 12.54 13.37 -7.00
C ALA A 250 14.07 13.14 -7.03
N LEU A 251 14.53 11.93 -6.71
CA LEU A 251 15.95 11.56 -6.83
C LEU A 251 16.42 11.60 -8.29
N TYR A 252 15.61 11.10 -9.23
CA TYR A 252 15.90 11.18 -10.68
C TYR A 252 15.73 12.60 -11.27
N GLY A 253 15.53 13.63 -10.44
CA GLY A 253 15.50 15.03 -10.84
C GLY A 253 14.12 15.60 -11.14
N GLY A 254 13.05 14.82 -10.94
CA GLY A 254 11.68 15.33 -11.01
C GLY A 254 11.37 16.33 -9.89
N THR A 255 10.56 17.34 -10.20
CA THR A 255 10.05 18.28 -9.20
C THR A 255 8.79 17.70 -8.56
N VAL A 256 8.81 17.40 -7.26
CA VAL A 256 7.72 16.70 -6.58
C VAL A 256 7.25 17.53 -5.38
N VAL A 257 5.98 17.93 -5.35
CA VAL A 257 5.43 18.79 -4.30
C VAL A 257 4.03 18.31 -3.87
N ASN A 258 3.89 17.97 -2.58
CA ASN A 258 2.61 17.75 -1.92
C ASN A 258 2.09 19.05 -1.26
N HIS A 259 0.81 19.05 -0.88
CA HIS A 259 0.09 20.19 -0.31
C HIS A 259 0.12 21.42 -1.24
N MET A 260 0.07 21.19 -2.55
CA MET A 260 0.08 22.20 -3.61
C MET A 260 -1.11 21.96 -4.53
N GLN A 261 -2.08 22.87 -4.50
CA GLN A 261 -3.32 22.73 -5.25
C GLN A 261 -3.19 23.38 -6.63
N VAL A 262 -3.62 22.69 -7.69
CA VAL A 262 -3.92 23.34 -8.98
C VAL A 262 -5.29 24.03 -8.87
N THR A 263 -5.31 25.35 -9.05
CA THR A 263 -6.53 26.18 -8.98
C THR A 263 -7.00 26.66 -10.35
N GLY A 264 -6.14 26.62 -11.36
CA GLY A 264 -6.47 26.99 -12.74
C GLY A 264 -5.52 26.37 -13.77
N LEU A 265 -5.94 26.39 -15.03
CA LEU A 265 -5.12 26.02 -16.18
C LEU A 265 -4.90 27.24 -17.07
N THR A 266 -3.69 27.41 -17.62
CA THR A 266 -3.37 28.52 -18.52
C THR A 266 -3.33 28.05 -19.97
N LYS A 267 -3.83 28.90 -20.87
CA LYS A 267 -3.84 28.68 -22.31
C LYS A 267 -3.06 29.78 -23.02
N ASP A 268 -2.40 29.43 -24.11
CA ASP A 268 -1.79 30.40 -25.02
C ASP A 268 -2.84 31.07 -25.93
N ALA A 269 -2.37 31.97 -26.80
CA ALA A 269 -3.25 32.68 -27.74
C ALA A 269 -3.93 31.77 -28.78
N SER A 270 -3.43 30.54 -28.98
CA SER A 270 -4.04 29.53 -29.85
C SER A 270 -5.08 28.66 -29.13
N GLY A 271 -5.27 28.88 -27.83
CA GLY A 271 -6.17 28.09 -26.99
C GLY A 271 -5.58 26.76 -26.52
N LYS A 272 -4.27 26.54 -26.71
CA LYS A 272 -3.56 25.35 -26.23
C LYS A 272 -3.05 25.56 -24.81
N LEU A 273 -3.11 24.51 -24.00
CA LEU A 273 -2.60 24.55 -22.63
C LEU A 273 -1.08 24.75 -22.62
N ASN A 274 -0.61 25.65 -21.76
CA ASN A 274 0.83 25.96 -21.62
C ASN A 274 1.30 26.06 -20.16
N GLY A 275 0.42 25.73 -19.20
CA GLY A 275 0.74 25.85 -17.79
C GLY A 275 -0.46 25.68 -16.86
N ALA A 276 -0.20 25.85 -15.58
CA ALA A 276 -1.21 25.79 -14.52
C ALA A 276 -0.98 26.88 -13.48
N VAL A 277 -2.05 27.27 -12.79
CA VAL A 277 -2.00 28.14 -11.61
C VAL A 277 -2.06 27.25 -10.39
N VAL A 278 -1.13 27.44 -9.46
CA VAL A 278 -0.98 26.60 -8.28
C VAL A 278 -0.90 27.42 -6.99
N LYS A 279 -1.30 26.78 -5.88
CA LYS A 279 -1.37 27.39 -4.55
C LYS A 279 -0.82 26.45 -3.48
N ASP A 280 0.17 26.91 -2.71
CA ASP A 280 0.68 26.16 -1.55
C ASP A 280 -0.33 26.24 -0.40
N LEU A 281 -0.78 25.10 0.12
CA LEU A 281 -1.77 25.04 1.20
C LEU A 281 -1.13 25.10 2.60
N ILE A 282 0.19 24.96 2.72
CA ILE A 282 0.90 24.96 4.01
C ILE A 282 0.94 26.34 4.69
N PRO A 283 1.14 27.48 4.00
CA PRO A 283 1.07 28.79 4.64
C PRO A 283 -0.27 29.08 5.31
N GLY A 284 -1.39 28.72 4.68
CA GLY A 284 -2.75 28.91 5.24
C GLY A 284 -2.95 28.19 6.57
N ARG A 285 -2.32 27.02 6.71
CA ARG A 285 -2.27 26.23 7.93
C ARG A 285 -1.49 26.90 9.08
N ASN A 286 -0.59 27.83 8.77
CA ASN A 286 0.16 28.67 9.70
C ASN A 286 -0.50 30.05 9.92
N GLY A 287 -1.73 30.28 9.43
CA GLY A 287 -2.40 31.57 9.50
C GLY A 287 -1.84 32.63 8.54
N GLN A 288 -1.05 32.22 7.54
CA GLN A 288 -0.49 33.09 6.52
C GLN A 288 -1.32 33.03 5.23
N GLU A 289 -1.29 34.09 4.43
CA GLU A 289 -1.93 34.07 3.13
C GLU A 289 -1.13 33.18 2.17
N ALA A 290 -1.86 32.33 1.44
CA ALA A 290 -1.28 31.46 0.43
C ALA A 290 -1.36 32.14 -0.94
N GLU A 291 -0.21 32.53 -1.48
CA GLU A 291 -0.09 33.14 -2.80
C GLU A 291 -0.25 32.10 -3.91
N GLU A 292 -0.95 32.49 -4.98
CA GLU A 292 -0.99 31.73 -6.21
C GLU A 292 0.16 32.13 -7.13
N PHE A 293 0.70 31.17 -7.87
CA PHE A 293 1.69 31.43 -8.92
C PHE A 293 1.50 30.48 -10.11
N THR A 294 1.97 30.91 -11.27
CA THR A 294 1.89 30.12 -12.50
C THR A 294 3.11 29.22 -12.66
N ILE A 295 2.91 28.03 -13.20
CA ILE A 295 3.95 27.13 -13.70
C ILE A 295 3.77 26.95 -15.21
N LYS A 296 4.87 26.91 -15.96
CA LYS A 296 4.84 26.70 -17.42
C LYS A 296 5.25 25.28 -17.78
N ALA A 297 4.56 24.69 -18.74
CA ALA A 297 4.86 23.37 -19.25
C ALA A 297 4.38 23.17 -20.70
N LYS A 298 5.11 22.34 -21.45
CA LYS A 298 4.73 21.94 -22.83
C LYS A 298 3.51 21.02 -22.85
N GLY A 299 3.41 20.14 -21.86
CA GLY A 299 2.30 19.20 -21.72
C GLY A 299 1.79 19.13 -20.29
N ILE A 300 0.47 18.92 -20.14
CA ILE A 300 -0.19 18.76 -18.84
C ILE A 300 -0.90 17.41 -18.84
N ILE A 301 -0.62 16.61 -17.81
CA ILE A 301 -1.22 15.30 -17.59
C ILE A 301 -2.11 15.35 -16.34
N ASN A 302 -3.40 15.05 -16.49
CA ASN A 302 -4.36 14.86 -15.41
C ASN A 302 -4.36 13.39 -14.97
N ALA A 303 -3.93 13.15 -13.73
CA ALA A 303 -3.87 11.83 -13.09
C ALA A 303 -4.56 11.85 -11.70
N THR A 304 -5.64 12.61 -11.57
CA THR A 304 -6.30 12.93 -10.28
C THR A 304 -7.32 11.88 -9.79
N GLY A 305 -7.28 10.66 -10.35
CA GLY A 305 -8.10 9.54 -9.87
C GLY A 305 -9.59 9.87 -9.87
N PRO A 306 -10.31 9.74 -8.74
CA PRO A 306 -11.74 10.09 -8.69
C PRO A 306 -12.03 11.55 -9.06
N PHE A 307 -11.07 12.46 -8.89
CA PHE A 307 -11.21 13.89 -9.18
C PHE A 307 -10.89 14.24 -10.65
N THR A 308 -10.72 13.25 -11.52
CA THR A 308 -10.38 13.42 -12.94
C THR A 308 -11.26 14.47 -13.61
N ASP A 309 -12.57 14.40 -13.41
CA ASP A 309 -13.52 15.29 -14.08
C ASP A 309 -13.45 16.74 -13.59
N SER A 310 -12.97 17.00 -12.37
CA SER A 310 -12.77 18.36 -11.87
C SER A 310 -11.70 19.11 -12.67
N ILE A 311 -10.59 18.44 -13.01
CA ILE A 311 -9.54 19.03 -13.85
C ILE A 311 -9.98 19.09 -15.32
N ARG A 312 -10.70 18.09 -15.83
CA ARG A 312 -11.24 18.12 -17.20
C ARG A 312 -12.20 19.29 -17.41
N LYS A 313 -13.08 19.57 -16.44
CA LYS A 313 -13.99 20.72 -16.46
C LYS A 313 -13.29 22.07 -16.26
N MET A 314 -12.12 22.07 -15.60
CA MET A 314 -11.26 23.26 -15.52
C MET A 314 -10.67 23.62 -16.89
N ASP A 315 -10.43 22.64 -17.75
CA ASP A 315 -10.02 22.85 -19.14
C ASP A 315 -11.21 23.20 -20.06
N GLU A 316 -12.26 22.38 -20.01
CA GLU A 316 -13.47 22.48 -20.84
C GLU A 316 -14.74 22.31 -19.98
N PRO A 317 -15.41 23.41 -19.58
CA PRO A 317 -16.54 23.36 -18.64
C PRO A 317 -17.70 22.45 -19.03
N ASP A 318 -17.98 22.35 -20.34
CA ASP A 318 -19.11 21.58 -20.89
C ASP A 318 -18.78 20.11 -21.18
N THR A 319 -17.57 19.64 -20.83
CA THR A 319 -17.16 18.27 -21.10
C THR A 319 -17.96 17.26 -20.26
N LYS A 320 -18.37 16.15 -20.88
CA LYS A 320 -19.10 15.09 -20.18
C LYS A 320 -18.19 14.35 -19.20
N GLU A 321 -18.71 14.07 -18.01
CA GLU A 321 -18.02 13.29 -17.00
C GLU A 321 -17.77 11.86 -17.48
N ILE A 322 -16.59 11.33 -17.16
CA ILE A 322 -16.20 9.95 -17.50
C ILE A 322 -16.09 9.08 -16.26
N VAL A 323 -15.92 9.65 -15.06
CA VAL A 323 -15.76 8.89 -13.82
C VAL A 323 -17.13 8.41 -13.32
N ALA A 324 -17.22 7.11 -13.05
CA ALA A 324 -18.32 6.45 -12.37
C ALA A 324 -17.82 6.01 -10.97
N PRO A 325 -17.87 6.89 -9.96
CA PRO A 325 -17.32 6.62 -8.63
C PRO A 325 -18.05 5.49 -7.92
N SER A 326 -17.29 4.60 -7.27
CA SER A 326 -17.82 3.54 -6.38
C SER A 326 -17.04 3.46 -5.08
N ALA A 327 -17.72 3.48 -3.95
CA ALA A 327 -17.14 3.31 -2.61
C ALA A 327 -16.85 1.84 -2.32
N GLY A 328 -15.72 1.58 -1.68
CA GLY A 328 -15.40 0.30 -1.08
C GLY A 328 -14.89 0.46 0.33
N VAL A 329 -15.52 -0.28 1.26
CA VAL A 329 -15.18 -0.27 2.68
C VAL A 329 -14.36 -1.50 3.05
N HIS A 330 -13.40 -1.28 3.94
CA HIS A 330 -12.64 -2.32 4.64
C HIS A 330 -12.64 -2.08 6.14
N VAL A 331 -12.45 -3.14 6.90
CA VAL A 331 -12.25 -3.11 8.36
C VAL A 331 -10.94 -3.77 8.73
N ILE A 332 -10.40 -3.37 9.87
CA ILE A 332 -9.27 -4.04 10.53
C ILE A 332 -9.75 -4.66 11.81
N LEU A 333 -9.40 -5.94 11.96
CA LEU A 333 -9.61 -6.74 13.15
C LEU A 333 -8.25 -7.11 13.77
N PRO A 334 -8.25 -7.55 15.03
CA PRO A 334 -7.08 -8.14 15.66
C PRO A 334 -6.41 -9.21 14.80
N GLY A 335 -5.08 -9.32 14.93
CA GLY A 335 -4.29 -10.29 14.17
C GLY A 335 -4.70 -11.74 14.39
N TYR A 336 -5.26 -12.06 15.55
CA TYR A 336 -5.69 -13.43 15.87
C TYR A 336 -6.90 -13.90 15.06
N TYR A 337 -7.51 -13.09 14.19
CA TYR A 337 -8.56 -13.52 13.26
C TYR A 337 -8.03 -14.09 11.94
N SER A 338 -6.73 -13.95 11.62
CA SER A 338 -6.11 -14.61 10.47
C SER A 338 -4.69 -15.11 10.76
N PRO A 339 -4.23 -16.21 10.15
CA PRO A 339 -2.83 -16.61 10.24
C PRO A 339 -1.92 -15.51 9.69
N SER A 340 -0.78 -15.29 10.33
CA SER A 340 0.16 -14.21 9.97
C SER A 340 0.75 -14.34 8.55
N ASN A 341 0.69 -15.52 7.95
CA ASN A 341 1.32 -15.84 6.67
C ASN A 341 0.34 -16.37 5.61
N MET A 342 -0.97 -16.36 5.85
CA MET A 342 -1.96 -16.89 4.90
C MET A 342 -3.26 -16.09 4.92
N GLY A 343 -3.66 -15.61 3.75
CA GLY A 343 -4.97 -15.00 3.55
C GLY A 343 -6.05 -16.03 3.23
N LEU A 344 -7.30 -15.60 3.26
CA LEU A 344 -8.48 -16.34 2.84
C LEU A 344 -9.30 -15.48 1.88
N ILE A 345 -9.92 -16.13 0.90
CA ILE A 345 -10.89 -15.49 0.00
C ILE A 345 -12.19 -16.29 0.01
N ASP A 346 -13.29 -15.57 0.15
CA ASP A 346 -14.61 -16.03 -0.23
C ASP A 346 -14.92 -15.54 -1.65
N PRO A 347 -15.01 -16.44 -2.64
CA PRO A 347 -15.32 -16.06 -4.01
C PRO A 347 -16.82 -15.77 -4.26
N SER A 348 -17.71 -16.05 -3.30
CA SER A 348 -19.16 -15.93 -3.47
C SER A 348 -19.88 -15.71 -2.13
N THR A 349 -19.87 -14.46 -1.67
CA THR A 349 -20.63 -13.99 -0.48
C THR A 349 -22.14 -14.16 -0.66
N SER A 350 -22.93 -13.85 0.38
CA SER A 350 -24.40 -13.93 0.37
C SER A 350 -25.09 -13.22 -0.82
N ASP A 351 -24.44 -12.22 -1.42
CA ASP A 351 -24.90 -11.44 -2.57
C ASP A 351 -24.02 -11.59 -3.83
N GLY A 352 -23.12 -12.58 -3.87
CA GLY A 352 -22.28 -12.89 -5.03
C GLY A 352 -21.04 -12.00 -5.21
N ARG A 353 -20.71 -11.19 -4.20
CA ARG A 353 -19.44 -10.45 -4.12
C ARG A 353 -18.30 -11.35 -3.62
N VAL A 354 -17.12 -10.75 -3.51
CA VAL A 354 -15.90 -11.40 -3.03
C VAL A 354 -15.45 -10.68 -1.77
N ILE A 355 -15.14 -11.42 -0.72
CA ILE A 355 -14.51 -10.88 0.48
C ILE A 355 -13.16 -11.55 0.71
N PHE A 356 -12.17 -10.72 1.03
CA PHE A 356 -10.84 -11.13 1.41
C PHE A 356 -10.67 -10.99 2.91
N PHE A 357 -9.87 -11.89 3.47
CA PHE A 357 -9.41 -11.87 4.84
C PHE A 357 -7.90 -12.05 4.86
N LEU A 358 -7.17 -10.99 5.16
CA LEU A 358 -5.75 -10.91 4.84
C LEU A 358 -4.94 -10.51 6.08
N PRO A 359 -3.85 -11.22 6.41
CA PRO A 359 -2.90 -10.72 7.38
C PRO A 359 -2.22 -9.46 6.83
N TRP A 360 -2.16 -8.41 7.64
CA TRP A 360 -1.53 -7.16 7.27
C TRP A 360 -0.98 -6.42 8.49
N GLN A 361 0.34 -6.25 8.52
CA GLN A 361 1.09 -5.52 9.57
C GLN A 361 0.70 -5.90 11.02
N GLY A 362 0.51 -7.20 11.27
CA GLY A 362 0.16 -7.72 12.60
C GLY A 362 -1.35 -7.79 12.89
N ASN A 363 -2.18 -7.29 11.97
CA ASN A 363 -3.63 -7.26 12.09
C ASN A 363 -4.29 -8.05 10.93
N THR A 364 -5.62 -8.11 10.92
CA THR A 364 -6.40 -8.76 9.85
C THR A 364 -7.23 -7.72 9.09
N ILE A 365 -7.01 -7.56 7.79
CA ILE A 365 -7.88 -6.78 6.90
C ILE A 365 -9.05 -7.65 6.44
N ALA A 366 -10.27 -7.10 6.47
CA ALA A 366 -11.43 -7.70 5.83
C ALA A 366 -12.15 -6.72 4.90
N GLY A 367 -12.55 -7.19 3.73
CA GLY A 367 -13.27 -6.38 2.74
C GLY A 367 -13.27 -7.00 1.35
N THR A 368 -13.99 -6.44 0.38
CA THR A 368 -14.52 -5.06 0.34
C THR A 368 -15.98 -5.02 -0.08
N THR A 369 -16.64 -3.90 0.23
CA THR A 369 -17.92 -3.53 -0.39
C THR A 369 -17.73 -2.81 -1.73
N ASP A 370 -18.83 -2.60 -2.45
CA ASP A 370 -18.86 -1.90 -3.75
C ASP A 370 -20.23 -1.26 -3.94
N GLN A 371 -20.31 0.07 -3.83
CA GLN A 371 -21.56 0.83 -3.95
C GLN A 371 -21.31 2.17 -4.66
N PRO A 372 -22.16 2.59 -5.61
CA PRO A 372 -22.10 3.94 -6.19
C PRO A 372 -22.07 5.01 -5.10
N THR A 373 -21.29 6.07 -5.31
CA THR A 373 -21.07 7.09 -4.28
C THR A 373 -20.74 8.45 -4.89
N ASP A 374 -20.93 9.52 -4.13
CA ASP A 374 -20.45 10.85 -4.53
C ASP A 374 -18.96 11.02 -4.25
N ILE A 375 -18.28 11.80 -5.09
CA ILE A 375 -16.86 12.08 -4.90
C ILE A 375 -16.68 13.02 -3.72
N THR A 376 -16.02 12.52 -2.67
CA THR A 376 -15.64 13.31 -1.49
C THR A 376 -14.15 13.13 -1.18
N PRO A 377 -13.46 14.12 -0.60
CA PRO A 377 -12.04 13.99 -0.22
C PRO A 377 -11.78 12.88 0.80
N GLN A 378 -12.69 12.73 1.76
CA GLN A 378 -12.59 11.76 2.87
C GLN A 378 -13.91 11.00 3.00
N PRO A 379 -14.14 9.98 2.14
CA PRO A 379 -15.35 9.16 2.24
C PRO A 379 -15.35 8.40 3.58
N LEU A 380 -16.51 8.38 4.25
CA LEU A 380 -16.69 7.68 5.52
C LEU A 380 -17.12 6.23 5.27
N PRO A 381 -16.62 5.26 6.05
CA PRO A 381 -17.16 3.91 6.03
C PRO A 381 -18.57 3.91 6.67
N SER A 382 -19.56 3.31 6.00
CA SER A 382 -20.91 3.22 6.57
C SER A 382 -20.98 2.08 7.60
N GLU A 383 -21.77 2.26 8.66
CA GLU A 383 -22.02 1.18 9.63
C GLU A 383 -22.76 0.00 8.98
N GLN A 384 -23.52 0.24 7.91
CA GLN A 384 -24.14 -0.84 7.14
C GLN A 384 -23.10 -1.73 6.46
N ASP A 385 -22.09 -1.13 5.81
CA ASP A 385 -21.01 -1.87 5.16
C ASP A 385 -20.15 -2.62 6.18
N ILE A 386 -19.83 -1.98 7.32
CA ILE A 386 -19.08 -2.60 8.42
C ILE A 386 -19.84 -3.84 8.93
N ASN A 387 -21.12 -3.70 9.27
CA ASN A 387 -21.91 -4.80 9.78
C ASN A 387 -22.10 -5.92 8.74
N TRP A 388 -22.22 -5.57 7.46
CA TRP A 388 -22.25 -6.57 6.38
C TRP A 388 -20.94 -7.36 6.32
N ILE A 389 -19.78 -6.69 6.32
CA ILE A 389 -18.46 -7.35 6.35
C ILE A 389 -18.36 -8.31 7.54
N LEU A 390 -18.73 -7.86 8.75
CA LEU A 390 -18.70 -8.69 9.95
C LEU A 390 -19.64 -9.91 9.83
N SER A 391 -20.80 -9.74 9.20
CA SER A 391 -21.74 -10.84 8.99
C SER A 391 -21.20 -11.92 8.04
N GLU A 392 -20.51 -11.54 6.95
CA GLU A 392 -19.88 -12.48 6.03
C GLU A 392 -18.71 -13.22 6.72
N ILE A 393 -17.87 -12.52 7.49
CA ILE A 393 -16.75 -13.11 8.22
C ILE A 393 -17.24 -14.20 9.19
N ARG A 394 -18.35 -13.97 9.91
CA ARG A 394 -18.93 -14.97 10.83
C ARG A 394 -19.27 -16.29 10.13
N GLY A 395 -19.55 -16.27 8.82
CA GLY A 395 -19.81 -17.48 8.03
C GLY A 395 -18.60 -18.41 7.93
N TYR A 396 -17.39 -17.87 8.05
CA TYR A 396 -16.12 -18.58 7.91
C TYR A 396 -15.43 -18.90 9.21
N LEU A 397 -15.75 -18.18 10.28
CA LEU A 397 -15.23 -18.47 11.60
C LEU A 397 -15.94 -19.67 12.22
N ALA A 398 -15.17 -20.46 12.97
CA ALA A 398 -15.70 -21.54 13.78
C ALA A 398 -16.76 -21.00 14.77
N PRO A 399 -17.82 -21.76 15.10
CA PRO A 399 -18.95 -21.24 15.89
C PRO A 399 -18.59 -20.73 17.29
N ASP A 400 -17.45 -21.14 17.84
CA ASP A 400 -16.88 -20.70 19.11
C ASP A 400 -16.12 -19.36 19.01
N ILE A 401 -15.85 -18.89 17.79
CA ILE A 401 -15.16 -17.64 17.51
C ILE A 401 -16.18 -16.60 17.06
N ASN A 402 -16.46 -15.63 17.93
CA ASN A 402 -17.31 -14.51 17.58
C ASN A 402 -16.47 -13.33 17.09
N VAL A 403 -17.07 -12.57 16.17
CA VAL A 403 -16.56 -11.28 15.73
C VAL A 403 -17.69 -10.26 15.84
N GLU A 404 -17.39 -9.13 16.46
CA GLU A 404 -18.34 -8.09 16.82
C GLU A 404 -17.83 -6.72 16.39
N ARG A 405 -18.71 -5.71 16.46
CA ARG A 405 -18.37 -4.34 16.06
C ARG A 405 -17.27 -3.74 16.94
N SER A 406 -17.17 -4.18 18.19
CA SER A 406 -16.14 -3.81 19.19
C SER A 406 -14.76 -4.38 18.87
N ASP A 407 -14.67 -5.38 17.99
CA ASP A 407 -13.38 -5.93 17.52
C ASP A 407 -12.79 -5.09 16.37
N VAL A 408 -13.56 -4.19 15.76
CA VAL A 408 -13.09 -3.34 14.67
C VAL A 408 -12.17 -2.26 15.21
N LEU A 409 -10.88 -2.37 14.91
CA LEU A 409 -9.82 -1.44 15.35
C LEU A 409 -9.75 -0.18 14.47
N ALA A 410 -10.07 -0.32 13.18
CA ALA A 410 -10.18 0.76 12.21
C ALA A 410 -11.09 0.33 11.06
N ALA A 411 -11.70 1.29 10.37
CA ALA A 411 -12.44 1.06 9.14
C ALA A 411 -12.20 2.23 8.19
N TRP A 412 -12.06 1.98 6.89
CA TRP A 412 -11.92 3.07 5.92
C TRP A 412 -12.78 2.82 4.69
N SER A 413 -13.10 3.91 3.99
CA SER A 413 -13.71 3.86 2.67
C SER A 413 -12.77 4.45 1.63
N GLY A 414 -12.74 3.88 0.43
CA GLY A 414 -12.03 4.39 -0.73
C GLY A 414 -12.95 4.50 -1.94
N ILE A 415 -12.74 5.53 -2.79
CA ILE A 415 -13.51 5.72 -4.02
C ILE A 415 -12.72 5.14 -5.20
N ARG A 416 -13.28 4.12 -5.86
CA ARG A 416 -12.75 3.56 -7.10
C ARG A 416 -13.07 4.50 -8.26
N PRO A 417 -12.06 4.96 -9.02
CA PRO A 417 -12.27 5.82 -10.17
C PRO A 417 -12.62 4.98 -11.40
N LEU A 418 -13.75 4.28 -11.40
CA LEU A 418 -14.16 3.52 -12.59
C LEU A 418 -14.45 4.51 -13.72
N VAL A 419 -14.12 4.17 -14.96
CA VAL A 419 -14.26 5.11 -16.09
C VAL A 419 -15.14 4.56 -17.19
N ARG A 420 -15.95 5.43 -17.78
CA ARG A 420 -16.77 5.15 -18.97
C ARG A 420 -16.05 5.68 -20.20
N ASP A 421 -15.97 4.87 -21.25
CA ASP A 421 -15.47 5.34 -22.54
C ASP A 421 -16.53 6.26 -23.19
N PRO A 422 -16.24 7.56 -23.40
CA PRO A 422 -17.19 8.48 -24.02
C PRO A 422 -17.51 8.10 -25.48
N LYS A 423 -16.72 7.23 -26.12
CA LYS A 423 -16.93 6.76 -27.50
C LYS A 423 -17.94 5.60 -27.59
N VAL A 424 -18.27 4.95 -26.47
CA VAL A 424 -19.17 3.78 -26.42
C VAL A 424 -20.50 4.16 -25.77
N LYS A 425 -21.62 3.93 -26.47
CA LYS A 425 -22.97 4.34 -26.02
C LYS A 425 -23.70 3.32 -25.12
N SER A 426 -23.22 2.08 -24.99
CA SER A 426 -23.89 1.01 -24.22
C SER A 426 -23.50 1.00 -22.73
N SER A 427 -24.27 0.30 -21.89
CA SER A 427 -23.95 0.06 -20.47
C SER A 427 -22.68 -0.78 -20.23
N GLU A 428 -22.12 -1.38 -21.29
CA GLU A 428 -20.79 -2.03 -21.29
C GLU A 428 -19.63 -1.03 -21.47
N ALA A 429 -19.91 0.28 -21.52
CA ALA A 429 -18.90 1.34 -21.68
C ALA A 429 -17.89 1.47 -20.52
N LEU A 430 -18.06 0.71 -19.43
CA LEU A 430 -17.10 0.70 -18.32
C LEU A 430 -15.79 0.05 -18.75
N VAL A 431 -14.75 0.87 -18.88
CA VAL A 431 -13.41 0.41 -19.22
C VAL A 431 -12.87 -0.39 -18.03
N ARG A 432 -12.58 -1.67 -18.25
CA ARG A 432 -12.01 -2.54 -17.21
C ARG A 432 -10.54 -2.25 -16.91
N ASN A 433 -9.89 -1.52 -17.83
CA ASN A 433 -8.53 -0.98 -17.74
C ASN A 433 -8.53 0.52 -17.41
N HIS A 434 -7.42 1.19 -17.68
CA HIS A 434 -7.33 2.63 -17.75
C HIS A 434 -7.73 3.18 -19.12
N LEU A 435 -8.00 4.47 -19.17
CA LEU A 435 -8.32 5.25 -20.34
C LEU A 435 -7.34 6.42 -20.44
N ILE A 436 -6.74 6.60 -21.62
CA ILE A 436 -5.92 7.76 -21.97
C ILE A 436 -6.64 8.56 -23.06
N THR A 437 -6.88 9.84 -22.81
CA THR A 437 -7.51 10.77 -23.77
C THR A 437 -6.78 12.10 -23.80
N VAL A 438 -6.92 12.84 -24.90
CA VAL A 438 -6.34 14.17 -25.06
C VAL A 438 -7.45 15.13 -25.48
N SER A 439 -7.61 16.25 -24.77
CA SER A 439 -8.59 17.28 -25.12
C SER A 439 -8.13 18.12 -26.33
N PRO A 440 -9.03 18.81 -27.03
CA PRO A 440 -8.69 19.79 -28.06
C PRO A 440 -7.65 20.83 -27.63
N SER A 441 -7.64 21.28 -26.36
CA SER A 441 -6.64 22.22 -25.84
C SER A 441 -5.30 21.56 -25.49
N GLY A 442 -5.23 20.22 -25.47
CA GLY A 442 -4.01 19.45 -25.19
C GLY A 442 -3.93 18.88 -23.77
N LEU A 443 -5.01 18.83 -22.99
CA LEU A 443 -5.00 18.15 -21.69
C LEU A 443 -4.97 16.63 -21.90
N LEU A 444 -3.87 15.98 -21.53
CA LEU A 444 -3.80 14.52 -21.51
C LEU A 444 -4.40 14.02 -20.19
N THR A 445 -5.38 13.13 -20.23
CA THR A 445 -6.00 12.53 -19.04
C THR A 445 -5.69 11.04 -19.00
N CYS A 446 -5.15 10.57 -17.88
CA CYS A 446 -4.98 9.15 -17.57
C CYS A 446 -5.89 8.79 -16.38
N ALA A 447 -6.96 8.04 -16.64
CA ALA A 447 -8.00 7.74 -15.66
C ALA A 447 -8.35 6.25 -15.61
N GLY A 448 -8.93 5.78 -14.50
CA GLY A 448 -9.24 4.37 -14.31
C GLY A 448 -8.03 3.54 -13.83
N GLY A 449 -8.00 2.28 -14.24
CA GLY A 449 -6.91 1.37 -13.91
C GLY A 449 -6.89 0.86 -12.47
N LYS A 450 -5.76 0.23 -12.09
CA LYS A 450 -5.57 -0.46 -10.81
C LYS A 450 -4.17 -0.23 -10.27
N TRP A 451 -4.00 -0.46 -8.97
CA TRP A 451 -2.68 -0.46 -8.35
C TRP A 451 -1.72 -1.45 -9.01
N THR A 452 -2.15 -2.66 -9.37
CA THR A 452 -1.29 -3.65 -10.04
C THR A 452 -0.67 -3.12 -11.34
N THR A 453 -1.42 -2.32 -12.11
CA THR A 453 -1.03 -1.90 -13.47
C THR A 453 -0.49 -0.48 -13.53
N TYR A 454 -0.22 0.17 -12.39
CA TYR A 454 0.16 1.59 -12.34
C TYR A 454 1.37 1.92 -13.22
N ARG A 455 2.36 1.01 -13.29
CA ARG A 455 3.60 1.21 -14.05
C ARG A 455 3.34 1.16 -15.56
N GLN A 456 2.55 0.20 -16.03
CA GLN A 456 2.09 0.18 -17.42
C GLN A 456 1.25 1.42 -17.77
N MET A 457 0.35 1.84 -16.88
CA MET A 457 -0.43 3.07 -17.07
C MET A 457 0.47 4.30 -17.23
N ALA A 458 1.56 4.36 -16.44
CA ALA A 458 2.54 5.42 -16.52
C ALA A 458 3.31 5.40 -17.84
N GLU A 459 3.80 4.22 -18.24
CA GLU A 459 4.50 4.01 -19.50
C GLU A 459 3.67 4.49 -20.71
N GLU A 460 2.41 4.04 -20.79
CA GLU A 460 1.52 4.40 -21.90
C GLU A 460 1.15 5.90 -21.87
N ALA A 461 0.99 6.51 -20.68
CA ALA A 461 0.69 7.93 -20.58
C ALA A 461 1.88 8.81 -20.99
N VAL A 462 3.11 8.43 -20.64
CA VAL A 462 4.32 9.16 -21.06
C VAL A 462 4.60 8.94 -22.55
N ASP A 463 4.37 7.74 -23.08
CA ASP A 463 4.47 7.46 -24.52
C ASP A 463 3.54 8.36 -25.33
N GLU A 464 2.27 8.45 -24.91
CA GLU A 464 1.29 9.31 -25.56
C GLU A 464 1.65 10.79 -25.40
N ALA A 465 2.15 11.21 -24.22
CA ALA A 465 2.60 12.57 -24.00
C ALA A 465 3.79 12.96 -24.89
N VAL A 466 4.76 12.06 -25.07
CA VAL A 466 5.91 12.25 -25.97
C VAL A 466 5.43 12.48 -27.40
N ASN A 467 4.47 11.67 -27.86
CA ASN A 467 3.88 11.79 -29.19
C ASN A 467 3.12 13.11 -29.37
N VAL A 468 2.17 13.38 -28.46
CA VAL A 468 1.22 14.52 -28.56
C VAL A 468 1.92 15.87 -28.43
N PHE A 469 2.89 15.99 -27.52
CA PHE A 469 3.59 17.25 -27.24
C PHE A 469 4.94 17.35 -27.98
N GLY A 470 5.29 16.36 -28.83
CA GLY A 470 6.54 16.36 -29.59
C GLY A 470 7.79 16.39 -28.71
N LEU A 471 7.73 15.76 -27.53
CA LEU A 471 8.83 15.76 -26.58
C LEU A 471 9.98 14.89 -27.07
N LYS A 472 11.19 15.17 -26.58
CA LYS A 472 12.39 14.42 -26.94
C LYS A 472 13.04 13.86 -25.68
N PRO A 473 12.66 12.64 -25.26
CA PRO A 473 13.36 11.90 -24.24
C PRO A 473 14.87 11.85 -24.51
N ARG A 474 15.67 11.78 -23.45
CA ARG A 474 17.14 11.80 -23.54
C ARG A 474 17.72 10.82 -22.54
N ALA A 475 18.87 10.26 -22.87
CA ALA A 475 19.61 9.43 -21.94
C ALA A 475 19.96 10.21 -20.65
N VAL A 476 19.77 9.56 -19.51
CA VAL A 476 20.11 10.14 -18.20
C VAL A 476 21.55 9.77 -17.88
N SER A 477 22.49 10.69 -18.12
CA SER A 477 23.93 10.44 -17.98
C SER A 477 24.44 10.55 -16.54
N ASN A 478 23.80 11.36 -15.71
CA ASN A 478 24.19 11.60 -14.32
C ASN A 478 23.15 11.03 -13.36
N VAL A 479 23.11 9.69 -13.26
CA VAL A 479 22.16 9.01 -12.38
C VAL A 479 22.67 9.12 -10.92
N PRO A 480 21.84 9.56 -9.95
CA PRO A 480 22.25 9.56 -8.55
C PRO A 480 22.52 8.14 -8.07
N ASP A 481 23.54 7.96 -7.21
CA ASP A 481 23.74 6.70 -6.50
C ASP A 481 22.67 6.53 -5.41
N ILE A 482 21.49 6.04 -5.79
CA ILE A 482 20.39 5.79 -4.85
C ILE A 482 20.74 4.69 -3.85
N SER A 483 21.68 3.80 -4.18
CA SER A 483 22.05 2.66 -3.34
C SER A 483 22.90 3.04 -2.13
N GLY A 484 23.64 4.16 -2.22
CA GLY A 484 24.44 4.72 -1.13
C GLY A 484 25.68 3.92 -0.73
N VAL A 485 26.12 2.96 -1.55
CA VAL A 485 27.36 2.19 -1.31
C VAL A 485 28.60 2.78 -2.01
N GLY A 486 28.44 3.82 -2.83
CA GLY A 486 29.54 4.61 -3.39
C GLY A 486 30.32 3.90 -4.50
N GLY A 487 30.24 4.43 -5.73
CA GLY A 487 31.40 4.39 -6.65
C GLY A 487 31.29 3.59 -7.95
N SER A 488 30.21 3.72 -8.73
CA SER A 488 30.27 3.40 -10.17
C SER A 488 29.40 4.26 -11.09
N GLY A 489 28.55 5.15 -10.56
CA GLY A 489 27.67 6.01 -11.38
C GLY A 489 26.61 5.26 -12.19
N LEU A 490 26.57 3.94 -12.07
CA LEU A 490 25.50 3.09 -12.56
C LEU A 490 24.70 2.68 -11.34
N VAL A 491 23.41 2.98 -11.34
CA VAL A 491 22.51 2.30 -10.41
C VAL A 491 22.70 0.81 -10.67
N ALA A 492 23.11 0.06 -9.64
CA ALA A 492 23.39 -1.37 -9.73
C ALA A 492 22.09 -2.21 -9.91
N ASP A 493 21.07 -1.63 -10.54
CA ASP A 493 19.82 -2.27 -10.94
C ASP A 493 19.80 -2.68 -12.42
N GLY A 494 20.81 -2.31 -13.19
CA GLY A 494 20.97 -2.73 -14.59
C GLY A 494 20.08 -1.97 -15.58
N ALA A 495 19.31 -0.97 -15.09
CA ALA A 495 18.46 -0.15 -15.93
C ALA A 495 19.30 0.77 -16.83
N VAL A 496 19.23 0.55 -18.15
CA VAL A 496 19.93 1.39 -19.14
C VAL A 496 19.03 2.57 -19.53
N LEU A 497 19.19 3.70 -18.84
CA LEU A 497 18.36 4.90 -19.03
C LEU A 497 18.73 5.68 -20.30
N ASP A 498 18.38 5.13 -21.46
CA ASP A 498 18.67 5.66 -22.80
C ASP A 498 17.60 6.64 -23.35
N GLY A 499 16.55 6.91 -22.57
CA GLY A 499 15.38 7.70 -22.97
C GLY A 499 14.13 6.86 -23.27
N SER A 500 14.25 5.53 -23.32
CA SER A 500 13.11 4.59 -23.36
C SER A 500 12.58 4.27 -21.95
N CYS A 501 11.38 3.68 -21.86
CA CYS A 501 10.83 3.25 -20.57
C CYS A 501 11.65 2.09 -19.98
N GLN A 502 12.26 2.30 -18.81
CA GLN A 502 12.99 1.26 -18.07
C GLN A 502 12.45 1.04 -16.66
N THR A 503 11.27 1.57 -16.35
CA THR A 503 10.67 1.53 -14.99
C THR A 503 10.40 0.13 -14.44
N HIS A 504 10.41 -0.90 -15.30
CA HIS A 504 10.31 -2.29 -14.88
C HIS A 504 11.60 -2.83 -14.22
N GLN A 505 12.72 -2.12 -14.37
CA GLN A 505 14.03 -2.43 -13.77
C GLN A 505 14.45 -1.42 -12.71
N VAL A 506 13.96 -0.17 -12.80
CA VAL A 506 14.27 0.90 -11.84
C VAL A 506 13.80 0.50 -10.44
N ARG A 507 14.76 0.32 -9.53
CA ARG A 507 14.47 0.02 -8.12
C ARG A 507 14.07 1.27 -7.37
N LEU A 508 13.04 1.15 -6.52
CA LEU A 508 12.61 2.27 -5.69
C LEU A 508 13.59 2.53 -4.54
N ILE A 509 13.54 3.74 -4.00
CA ILE A 509 14.21 4.08 -2.74
C ILE A 509 13.91 3.02 -1.66
N GLY A 510 14.93 2.56 -0.93
CA GLY A 510 14.80 1.45 0.04
C GLY A 510 15.13 0.07 -0.52
N ALA A 511 15.03 -0.16 -1.82
CA ALA A 511 15.10 -1.51 -2.38
C ALA A 511 16.51 -2.09 -2.54
N HIS A 512 17.55 -1.26 -2.64
CA HIS A 512 18.85 -1.70 -3.14
C HIS A 512 19.59 -2.58 -2.13
N GLY A 513 19.71 -2.11 -0.89
CA GLY A 513 20.34 -2.85 0.21
C GLY A 513 19.38 -3.75 0.99
N TYR A 514 18.12 -3.90 0.54
CA TYR A 514 17.14 -4.70 1.26
C TYR A 514 17.45 -6.20 1.16
N SER A 515 17.37 -6.86 2.32
CA SER A 515 17.38 -8.31 2.41
C SER A 515 16.52 -8.74 3.60
N LYS A 516 16.05 -10.00 3.58
CA LYS A 516 15.25 -10.56 4.68
C LYS A 516 15.98 -10.59 6.03
N THR A 517 17.31 -10.46 6.02
CA THR A 517 18.16 -10.47 7.22
C THR A 517 18.67 -9.08 7.59
N LEU A 518 18.32 -8.02 6.85
CA LEU A 518 18.77 -6.65 7.11
C LEU A 518 18.46 -6.19 8.55
N PHE A 519 17.32 -6.63 9.10
CA PHE A 519 16.89 -6.25 10.44
C PHE A 519 17.90 -6.67 11.53
N ILE A 520 18.62 -7.78 11.31
CA ILE A 520 19.66 -8.27 12.22
C ILE A 520 20.79 -7.24 12.34
N ASN A 521 21.22 -6.65 11.21
CA ASN A 521 22.26 -5.63 11.21
C ASN A 521 21.81 -4.36 11.96
N LEU A 522 20.54 -3.96 11.83
CA LEU A 522 20.00 -2.83 12.57
C LEU A 522 19.95 -3.09 14.08
N ILE A 523 19.54 -4.30 14.50
CA ILE A 523 19.55 -4.70 15.92
C ILE A 523 20.98 -4.65 16.46
N GLN A 524 21.93 -5.26 15.76
CA GLN A 524 23.33 -5.31 16.20
C GLN A 524 23.98 -3.93 16.29
N HIS A 525 23.62 -3.01 15.39
CA HIS A 525 24.22 -1.68 15.33
C HIS A 525 23.54 -0.65 16.25
N PHE A 526 22.20 -0.64 16.31
CA PHE A 526 21.43 0.39 17.02
C PHE A 526 20.76 -0.11 18.31
N GLY A 527 20.76 -1.43 18.56
CA GLY A 527 20.09 -2.01 19.74
C GLY A 527 18.58 -1.85 19.72
N LEU A 528 17.93 -2.03 18.56
CA LEU A 528 16.47 -1.96 18.40
C LEU A 528 15.79 -3.26 18.81
N GLU A 529 14.52 -3.20 19.23
CA GLU A 529 13.68 -4.38 19.38
C GLU A 529 13.47 -5.11 18.04
N THR A 530 13.21 -6.42 18.11
CA THR A 530 13.19 -7.25 16.90
C THR A 530 12.04 -6.89 15.96
N ASP A 531 10.85 -6.69 16.49
CA ASP A 531 9.66 -6.30 15.72
C ASP A 531 9.81 -4.88 15.13
N VAL A 532 10.42 -3.95 15.88
CA VAL A 532 10.78 -2.60 15.38
C VAL A 532 11.76 -2.70 14.22
N ALA A 533 12.86 -3.44 14.37
CA ALA A 533 13.84 -3.59 13.30
C ALA A 533 13.22 -4.25 12.04
N GLN A 534 12.39 -5.29 12.22
CA GLN A 534 11.66 -5.92 11.12
C GLN A 534 10.73 -4.93 10.42
N HIS A 535 9.91 -4.19 11.18
CA HIS A 535 9.03 -3.15 10.67
C HIS A 535 9.79 -2.10 9.85
N LEU A 536 10.89 -1.57 10.39
CA LEU A 536 11.69 -0.57 9.70
C LEU A 536 12.23 -1.10 8.37
N THR A 537 12.75 -2.33 8.34
CA THR A 537 13.26 -2.91 7.09
C THR A 537 12.16 -3.20 6.06
N GLN A 538 10.96 -3.57 6.51
CA GLN A 538 9.81 -3.81 5.63
C GLN A 538 9.11 -2.52 5.18
N SER A 539 9.34 -1.40 5.87
CA SER A 539 8.72 -0.10 5.54
C SER A 539 9.65 0.85 4.81
N TYR A 540 10.96 0.77 5.07
CA TYR A 540 11.97 1.69 4.53
C TYR A 540 13.12 0.97 3.80
N GLY A 541 13.19 -0.36 3.86
CA GLY A 541 14.25 -1.11 3.21
C GLY A 541 15.63 -0.71 3.73
N ASP A 542 16.57 -0.40 2.84
CA ASP A 542 17.89 0.12 3.19
C ASP A 542 17.86 1.52 3.84
N ARG A 543 16.78 2.30 3.69
CA ARG A 543 16.64 3.59 4.38
C ARG A 543 16.36 3.43 5.87
N ALA A 544 16.06 2.22 6.33
CA ALA A 544 15.96 1.91 7.75
C ALA A 544 17.24 2.26 8.54
N TRP A 545 18.42 2.29 7.89
CA TRP A 545 19.66 2.81 8.48
C TRP A 545 19.52 4.28 8.90
N GLN A 546 18.98 5.13 8.02
CA GLN A 546 18.75 6.54 8.33
C GLN A 546 17.64 6.73 9.37
N VAL A 547 16.57 5.95 9.28
CA VAL A 547 15.47 6.02 10.26
C VAL A 547 15.97 5.68 11.67
N ALA A 548 16.69 4.57 11.83
CA ALA A 548 17.28 4.17 13.10
C ALA A 548 18.36 5.16 13.58
N ALA A 549 19.08 5.80 12.66
CA ALA A 549 20.01 6.88 12.98
C ALA A 549 19.33 8.15 13.52
N LEU A 550 18.06 8.40 13.18
CA LEU A 550 17.25 9.54 13.64
C LEU A 550 16.45 9.27 14.93
N SER A 551 16.39 8.02 15.38
CA SER A 551 15.72 7.63 16.62
C SER A 551 16.41 8.19 17.86
N SER A 552 15.66 8.51 18.92
CA SER A 552 16.26 8.95 20.19
C SER A 552 16.81 7.75 20.98
N PRO A 553 17.86 7.92 21.79
CA PRO A 553 18.23 6.92 22.78
C PRO A 553 17.09 6.69 23.79
N THR A 554 17.05 5.50 24.38
CA THR A 554 16.14 5.19 25.49
C THR A 554 16.90 5.12 26.82
N THR A 555 16.16 5.11 27.92
CA THR A 555 16.70 4.90 29.28
C THR A 555 16.72 3.43 29.70
N MET A 556 16.30 2.52 28.83
CA MET A 556 16.21 1.08 29.12
C MET A 556 17.52 0.37 28.83
N ARG A 557 17.72 -0.81 29.44
CA ARG A 557 18.83 -1.71 29.07
C ARG A 557 18.74 -2.14 27.60
N PHE A 558 17.51 -2.38 27.14
CA PHE A 558 17.15 -2.71 25.77
C PHE A 558 15.66 -2.37 25.58
N PRO A 559 15.24 -1.82 24.43
CA PRO A 559 16.07 -1.32 23.33
C PRO A 559 16.94 -0.13 23.74
N VAL A 560 18.11 0.02 23.11
CA VAL A 560 19.04 1.15 23.35
C VAL A 560 18.53 2.43 22.68
N ARG A 561 17.79 2.30 21.57
CA ARG A 561 17.32 3.40 20.74
C ARG A 561 15.92 3.13 20.18
N GLY A 562 15.21 4.19 19.81
CA GLY A 562 13.86 4.12 19.26
C GLY A 562 12.83 4.15 20.37
N GLN A 563 12.27 5.34 20.61
CA GLN A 563 11.16 5.47 21.54
C GLN A 563 9.88 5.15 20.79
N ARG A 564 9.13 4.15 21.25
CA ARG A 564 7.85 3.78 20.65
C ARG A 564 6.85 4.94 20.79
N ILE A 565 6.19 5.25 19.69
CA ILE A 565 5.12 6.25 19.65
C ILE A 565 3.81 5.64 20.17
N SER A 566 3.59 4.35 19.89
CA SER A 566 2.48 3.57 20.44
C SER A 566 3.04 2.30 21.10
N PRO A 567 2.59 1.94 22.31
CA PRO A 567 3.03 0.71 22.96
C PRO A 567 2.56 -0.56 22.23
N LEU A 568 1.51 -0.46 21.40
CA LEU A 568 0.90 -1.60 20.70
C LEU A 568 1.55 -1.91 19.35
N TYR A 569 2.30 -0.96 18.78
CA TYR A 569 2.79 -1.06 17.41
C TYR A 569 4.29 -0.73 17.34
N PRO A 570 5.02 -1.26 16.34
CA PRO A 570 6.47 -1.08 16.21
C PRO A 570 6.91 0.28 15.67
N PHE A 571 6.08 1.33 15.84
CA PHE A 571 6.37 2.67 15.33
C PHE A 571 7.20 3.48 16.31
N ILE A 572 8.27 4.11 15.82
CA ILE A 572 9.22 4.85 16.66
C ILE A 572 9.41 6.30 16.23
N ASP A 573 9.85 7.13 17.17
CA ASP A 573 10.11 8.56 17.00
C ASP A 573 11.01 8.92 15.79
N GLY A 574 11.98 8.06 15.47
CA GLY A 574 12.84 8.21 14.28
C GLY A 574 12.08 8.24 12.96
N GLU A 575 10.94 7.55 12.85
CA GLU A 575 10.09 7.55 11.65
C GLU A 575 9.44 8.91 11.41
N VAL A 576 9.04 9.61 12.47
CA VAL A 576 8.44 10.96 12.38
C VAL A 576 9.46 11.93 11.80
N ARG A 577 10.69 11.89 12.33
CA ARG A 577 11.79 12.75 11.86
C ARG A 577 12.17 12.42 10.41
N TYR A 578 12.25 11.13 10.08
CA TYR A 578 12.52 10.71 8.70
C TYR A 578 11.42 11.17 7.73
N ALA A 579 10.16 11.00 8.11
CA ALA A 579 9.00 11.42 7.33
C ALA A 579 9.04 12.92 6.99
N VAL A 580 9.39 13.76 7.97
CA VAL A 580 9.50 15.21 7.77
C VAL A 580 10.72 15.56 6.89
N ARG A 581 11.89 15.02 7.24
CA ARG A 581 13.16 15.42 6.60
C ARG A 581 13.36 14.85 5.20
N HIS A 582 12.81 13.68 4.91
CA HIS A 582 13.13 12.92 3.70
C HIS A 582 11.90 12.52 2.86
N GLU A 583 10.68 12.69 3.37
CA GLU A 583 9.45 12.26 2.66
C GLU A 583 8.36 13.35 2.62
N TYR A 584 8.76 14.60 2.88
CA TYR A 584 7.94 15.81 2.82
C TYR A 584 6.64 15.74 3.63
N ALA A 585 6.62 15.05 4.77
CA ALA A 585 5.46 15.14 5.68
C ALA A 585 5.31 16.59 6.18
N GLN A 586 4.11 17.15 6.07
CA GLN A 586 3.78 18.53 6.48
C GLN A 586 2.58 18.61 7.43
N THR A 587 1.88 17.49 7.63
CA THR A 587 0.76 17.38 8.57
C THR A 587 0.89 16.10 9.42
N ALA A 588 0.34 16.09 10.63
CA ALA A 588 0.31 14.92 11.50
C ALA A 588 -0.41 13.74 10.83
N VAL A 589 -1.43 14.03 10.02
CA VAL A 589 -2.12 13.03 9.20
C VAL A 589 -1.15 12.33 8.24
N ASP A 590 -0.14 13.02 7.70
CA ASP A 590 0.84 12.45 6.77
C ASP A 590 1.61 11.30 7.43
N VAL A 591 1.89 11.45 8.72
CA VAL A 591 2.61 10.47 9.51
C VAL A 591 1.70 9.33 9.96
N ILE A 592 0.59 9.62 10.67
CA ILE A 592 -0.29 8.56 11.23
C ILE A 592 -0.97 7.74 10.14
N ALA A 593 -1.30 8.34 9.00
CA ALA A 593 -2.08 7.68 7.98
C ALA A 593 -1.22 7.10 6.87
N ARG A 594 -0.13 7.77 6.45
CA ARG A 594 0.56 7.45 5.19
C ARG A 594 1.98 6.94 5.37
N ARG A 595 2.74 7.41 6.36
CA ARG A 595 4.10 6.90 6.64
C ARG A 595 4.08 5.69 7.57
N THR A 596 3.36 5.75 8.70
CA THR A 596 3.28 4.63 9.67
C THR A 596 2.12 3.69 9.39
N ARG A 597 1.00 4.21 8.87
CA ARG A 597 -0.29 3.51 8.71
C ARG A 597 -1.04 3.23 10.01
N LEU A 598 -0.60 3.77 11.15
CA LEU A 598 -1.23 3.55 12.45
C LEU A 598 -2.75 3.83 12.44
N ALA A 599 -3.19 4.89 11.77
CA ALA A 599 -4.61 5.24 11.64
C ALA A 599 -5.44 4.18 10.88
N PHE A 600 -4.80 3.38 10.02
CA PHE A 600 -5.43 2.25 9.32
C PHE A 600 -5.34 0.95 10.12
N LEU A 601 -4.45 0.84 11.11
CA LEU A 601 -4.31 -0.36 11.93
C LEU A 601 -5.19 -0.30 13.17
N ASN A 602 -5.23 0.85 13.82
CA ASN A 602 -6.04 1.10 15.00
C ASN A 602 -6.25 2.62 15.19
N ALA A 603 -7.49 3.07 15.01
CA ALA A 603 -7.83 4.48 15.09
C ALA A 603 -7.66 5.05 16.51
N GLU A 604 -7.93 4.26 17.55
CA GLU A 604 -7.75 4.67 18.94
C GLU A 604 -6.27 4.77 19.32
N ALA A 605 -5.46 3.80 18.92
CA ALA A 605 -4.01 3.87 19.11
C ALA A 605 -3.38 5.05 18.34
N ALA A 606 -3.95 5.41 17.18
CA ALA A 606 -3.56 6.60 16.44
C ALA A 606 -3.92 7.89 17.19
N LEU A 607 -5.09 7.96 17.83
CA LEU A 607 -5.49 9.07 18.68
C LEU A 607 -4.53 9.22 19.88
N GLU A 608 -4.20 8.11 20.56
CA GLU A 608 -3.25 8.09 21.68
C GLU A 608 -1.84 8.54 21.29
N ALA A 609 -1.39 8.15 20.11
CA ALA A 609 -0.08 8.52 19.56
C ALA A 609 0.00 9.99 19.08
N LEU A 610 -1.14 10.60 18.77
CA LEU A 610 -1.23 11.88 18.06
C LEU A 610 -0.52 13.05 18.77
N PRO A 611 -0.66 13.26 20.10
CA PRO A 611 0.00 14.39 20.77
C PRO A 611 1.53 14.34 20.62
N ASN A 612 2.13 13.17 20.84
CA ASN A 612 3.58 12.96 20.69
C ASN A 612 4.04 13.20 19.25
N ILE A 613 3.28 12.73 18.26
CA ILE A 613 3.59 12.98 16.83
C ILE A 613 3.55 14.47 16.51
N ILE A 614 2.52 15.19 16.98
CA ILE A 614 2.39 16.64 16.77
C ILE A 614 3.56 17.38 17.41
N ASP A 615 4.03 16.96 18.58
CA ASP A 615 5.18 17.59 19.24
C ASP A 615 6.47 17.35 18.48
N LEU A 616 6.76 16.10 18.10
CA LEU A 616 7.93 15.76 17.29
C LEU A 616 7.93 16.51 15.95
N MET A 617 6.78 16.56 15.26
CA MET A 617 6.67 17.34 14.02
C MET A 617 6.81 18.84 14.27
N GLY A 618 6.26 19.34 15.38
CA GLY A 618 6.38 20.74 15.76
C GLY A 618 7.82 21.15 16.08
N GLU A 619 8.64 20.26 16.62
CA GLU A 619 10.08 20.48 16.80
C GLU A 619 10.83 20.55 15.47
N GLU A 620 10.52 19.65 14.52
CA GLU A 620 11.16 19.56 13.21
C GLU A 620 10.76 20.73 12.29
N LEU A 621 9.48 21.09 12.28
CA LEU A 621 8.88 22.11 11.41
C LEU A 621 8.70 23.48 12.08
N LYS A 622 9.11 23.60 13.35
CA LYS A 622 9.02 24.83 14.15
C LYS A 622 7.59 25.37 14.27
N TRP A 623 6.64 24.49 14.57
CA TRP A 623 5.24 24.86 14.79
C TRP A 623 5.03 25.56 16.13
N ASP A 624 4.23 26.62 16.12
CA ASP A 624 3.73 27.26 17.33
C ASP A 624 2.52 26.50 17.92
N ALA A 625 2.00 26.97 19.06
CA ALA A 625 0.87 26.33 19.73
C ALA A 625 -0.41 26.34 18.87
N ASN A 626 -0.66 27.42 18.12
CA ASN A 626 -1.83 27.53 17.26
C ASN A 626 -1.76 26.51 16.12
N ARG A 627 -0.59 26.34 15.51
CA ARG A 627 -0.36 25.38 14.45
C ARG A 627 -0.51 23.95 14.94
N LYS A 628 0.00 23.63 16.14
CA LYS A 628 -0.21 22.32 16.80
C LYS A 628 -1.68 22.04 17.05
N GLU A 629 -2.47 23.05 17.44
CA GLU A 629 -3.91 22.91 17.65
C GLU A 629 -4.69 22.69 16.34
N VAL A 630 -4.28 23.35 15.24
CA VAL A 630 -4.84 23.06 13.90
C VAL A 630 -4.59 21.60 13.53
N GLU A 631 -3.37 21.09 13.75
CA GLU A 631 -3.02 19.71 13.45
C GLU A 631 -3.76 18.70 14.32
N TRP A 632 -4.02 19.03 15.59
CA TRP A 632 -4.88 18.23 16.46
C TRP A 632 -6.29 18.10 15.87
N LYS A 633 -6.97 19.24 15.62
CA LYS A 633 -8.35 19.26 15.12
C LYS A 633 -8.51 18.55 13.78
N ASP A 634 -7.61 18.83 12.83
CA ASP A 634 -7.63 18.20 11.50
C ASP A 634 -7.40 16.69 11.58
N SER A 635 -6.49 16.25 12.45
CA SER A 635 -6.17 14.83 12.60
C SER A 635 -7.29 14.07 13.29
N VAL A 636 -7.89 14.62 14.35
CA VAL A 636 -9.07 14.01 15.00
C VAL A 636 -10.23 13.92 14.02
N LYS A 637 -10.48 14.98 13.24
CA LYS A 637 -11.48 14.96 12.16
C LYS A 637 -11.17 13.87 11.14
N PHE A 638 -9.93 13.70 10.73
CA PHE A 638 -9.52 12.63 9.81
C PHE A 638 -9.78 11.24 10.41
N LEU A 639 -9.52 11.03 11.70
CA LEU A 639 -9.74 9.74 12.37
C LEU A 639 -11.22 9.31 12.36
N SER A 640 -12.17 10.24 12.22
CA SER A 640 -13.58 9.88 11.97
C SER A 640 -13.76 9.07 10.67
N SER A 641 -12.97 9.35 9.64
CA SER A 641 -12.94 8.57 8.38
C SER A 641 -12.25 7.23 8.50
N MET A 642 -11.58 6.99 9.64
CA MET A 642 -10.93 5.73 10.01
C MET A 642 -11.79 4.90 11.00
N GLY A 643 -13.05 5.29 11.23
CA GLY A 643 -13.99 4.57 12.06
C GLY A 643 -13.88 4.87 13.57
N LEU A 644 -13.20 5.96 13.95
CA LEU A 644 -13.07 6.36 15.36
C LEU A 644 -14.46 6.64 15.99
N PRO A 645 -14.76 6.06 17.16
CA PRO A 645 -16.02 6.32 17.87
C PRO A 645 -16.28 7.79 18.17
N LYS A 646 -17.55 8.22 18.07
CA LYS A 646 -17.96 9.63 18.27
C LYS A 646 -17.55 10.21 19.62
N ASN A 647 -17.65 9.42 20.69
CA ASN A 647 -17.28 9.85 22.03
C ASN A 647 -15.77 10.13 22.17
N LEU A 648 -14.92 9.55 21.32
CA LEU A 648 -13.49 9.81 21.29
C LEU A 648 -13.11 11.00 20.40
N LEU A 649 -13.96 11.37 19.43
CA LEU A 649 -13.74 12.53 18.55
C LEU A 649 -13.83 13.87 19.30
N GLU A 650 -14.55 13.91 20.41
CA GLU A 650 -14.74 15.13 21.21
C GLU A 650 -13.69 15.28 22.33
N MET A 651 -12.77 14.32 22.45
CA MET A 651 -11.74 14.37 23.50
C MET A 651 -10.72 15.48 23.24
N SER A 652 -10.36 16.20 24.29
CA SER A 652 -9.27 17.18 24.22
C SER A 652 -7.92 16.50 24.19
N ARG A 653 -6.91 17.22 23.70
CA ARG A 653 -5.52 16.74 23.66
C ARG A 653 -5.02 16.37 25.06
N GLU A 654 -5.30 17.22 26.04
CA GLU A 654 -4.89 17.03 27.45
C GLU A 654 -5.55 15.78 28.05
N ALA A 655 -6.81 15.50 27.70
CA ALA A 655 -7.49 14.29 28.14
C ALA A 655 -6.84 13.02 27.56
N VAL A 656 -6.43 13.06 26.30
CA VAL A 656 -5.70 11.94 25.66
C VAL A 656 -4.33 11.75 26.30
N GLU A 657 -3.58 12.82 26.54
CA GLU A 657 -2.28 12.78 27.24
C GLU A 657 -2.44 12.26 28.69
N ALA A 658 -3.56 12.54 29.34
CA ALA A 658 -3.90 12.00 30.66
C ALA A 658 -4.37 10.54 30.63
N GLY A 659 -4.36 9.86 29.47
CA GLY A 659 -4.69 8.43 29.34
C GLY A 659 -6.18 8.12 29.30
N LYS A 660 -7.05 9.11 29.08
CA LYS A 660 -8.52 8.92 29.11
C LYS A 660 -9.07 8.04 27.98
N VAL A 661 -8.36 7.90 26.86
CA VAL A 661 -8.76 7.00 25.77
C VAL A 661 -8.79 5.56 26.27
N LYS A 662 -7.70 5.11 26.89
CA LYS A 662 -7.59 3.80 27.51
C LYS A 662 -8.65 3.54 28.57
N GLU A 663 -8.93 4.52 29.45
CA GLU A 663 -10.00 4.40 30.46
C GLU A 663 -11.37 4.17 29.80
N THR A 664 -11.67 4.95 28.76
CA THR A 664 -12.94 4.87 28.01
C THR A 664 -13.06 3.54 27.27
N HIS A 665 -12.00 3.10 26.60
CA HIS A 665 -11.94 1.82 25.92
C HIS A 665 -12.17 0.65 26.89
N ILE A 666 -11.52 0.68 28.06
CA ILE A 666 -11.72 -0.34 29.09
C ILE A 666 -13.16 -0.35 29.58
N ALA A 667 -13.78 0.81 29.81
CA ALA A 667 -15.17 0.89 30.24
C ALA A 667 -16.14 0.37 29.17
N GLN A 668 -15.93 0.71 27.90
CA GLN A 668 -16.72 0.23 26.78
C GLN A 668 -16.55 -1.28 26.56
N ARG A 669 -15.30 -1.78 26.63
CA ARG A 669 -15.06 -3.21 26.60
C ARG A 669 -15.71 -3.89 27.79
N LYS A 670 -15.62 -3.38 29.02
CA LYS A 670 -16.33 -3.99 30.16
C LYS A 670 -17.83 -4.16 29.86
N LEU A 671 -18.48 -3.11 29.35
CA LEU A 671 -19.89 -3.12 28.98
C LEU A 671 -20.24 -4.06 27.81
N ALA A 672 -19.34 -4.18 26.82
CA ALA A 672 -19.55 -5.00 25.62
C ALA A 672 -19.00 -6.44 25.76
N SER A 673 -18.10 -6.67 26.71
CA SER A 673 -17.31 -7.89 26.81
C SER A 673 -18.03 -8.96 27.60
N ARG A 674 -17.65 -10.18 27.26
CA ARG A 674 -17.91 -11.38 28.07
C ARG A 674 -17.24 -11.35 29.43
N ILE A 675 -16.36 -10.38 29.74
CA ILE A 675 -15.60 -10.35 31.00
C ILE A 675 -16.53 -10.14 32.21
N GLU A 676 -17.64 -9.42 32.06
CA GLU A 676 -18.69 -9.36 33.11
C GLU A 676 -19.72 -10.48 32.99
N ALA A 677 -20.00 -10.98 31.77
CA ALA A 677 -20.97 -12.06 31.57
C ALA A 677 -20.45 -13.46 31.97
N ASP A 678 -19.13 -13.65 31.93
CA ASP A 678 -18.38 -14.87 32.26
C ASP A 678 -16.94 -14.49 32.68
N PRO A 679 -16.76 -13.87 33.87
CA PRO A 679 -15.44 -13.56 34.40
C PRO A 679 -14.62 -14.85 34.55
N PRO A 680 -13.28 -14.78 34.53
CA PRO A 680 -12.46 -15.95 34.83
C PRO A 680 -12.93 -16.56 36.17
N ALA A 681 -13.26 -17.85 36.17
CA ALA A 681 -13.81 -18.54 37.34
C ALA A 681 -12.88 -18.45 38.58
N ASP A 682 -11.59 -18.18 38.34
CA ASP A 682 -10.53 -18.09 39.34
C ASP A 682 -10.11 -16.63 39.66
N VAL A 683 -10.99 -15.63 39.51
CA VAL A 683 -10.72 -14.34 40.16
C VAL A 683 -11.00 -14.51 41.65
N LEU A 684 -9.95 -14.68 42.45
CA LEU A 684 -10.10 -14.77 43.91
C LEU A 684 -10.74 -13.48 44.42
N GLU A 685 -11.59 -13.59 45.44
CA GLU A 685 -12.25 -12.43 46.06
C GLU A 685 -11.22 -11.40 46.59
N SER A 686 -9.99 -11.84 46.87
CA SER A 686 -8.84 -10.99 47.21
C SER A 686 -8.33 -10.10 46.07
N ASP A 687 -8.62 -10.46 44.82
CA ASP A 687 -8.18 -9.76 43.61
C ASP A 687 -9.18 -8.68 43.17
N ILE A 688 -10.41 -8.72 43.69
CA ILE A 688 -11.48 -7.75 43.41
C ILE A 688 -11.56 -6.75 44.57
N ARG A 689 -10.66 -5.76 44.61
CA ARG A 689 -10.83 -4.64 45.56
C ARG A 689 -11.98 -3.73 45.11
N VAL A 690 -13.15 -3.94 45.70
CA VAL A 690 -14.22 -2.94 45.78
C VAL A 690 -13.86 -1.95 46.87
N GLU A 691 -13.25 -0.81 46.55
CA GLU A 691 -13.36 0.38 47.42
C GLU A 691 -13.49 1.66 46.59
N ALA A 692 -14.70 2.21 46.62
CA ALA A 692 -14.96 3.59 46.27
C ALA A 692 -14.44 4.50 47.40
N LYS A 693 -13.41 5.30 47.13
CA LYS A 693 -13.30 6.74 47.45
C LYS A 693 -11.87 7.27 47.15
N THR A 694 -11.83 8.38 46.39
CA THR A 694 -10.71 9.34 46.14
C THR A 694 -9.60 8.99 45.13
N PRO A 695 -9.00 10.02 44.44
CA PRO A 695 -8.34 9.87 43.14
C PRO A 695 -6.83 9.61 43.17
N ILE A 696 -6.40 8.74 42.24
CA ILE A 696 -5.13 8.63 41.49
C ILE A 696 -3.81 8.64 42.31
N GLU A 697 -3.15 7.47 42.37
CA GLU A 697 -1.70 7.36 42.09
C GLU A 697 -1.29 5.91 41.76
N SER A 698 -0.68 5.74 40.59
CA SER A 698 0.13 4.59 40.15
C SER A 698 -0.54 3.23 39.90
N THR A 699 -0.30 2.73 38.69
CA THR A 699 -0.27 1.31 38.33
C THR A 699 0.60 0.52 39.32
N GLN A 700 0.01 -0.21 40.26
CA GLN A 700 0.70 -1.30 40.94
C GLN A 700 0.36 -2.63 40.24
N PRO A 701 1.35 -3.45 39.88
CA PRO A 701 1.10 -4.80 39.38
C PRO A 701 0.44 -5.65 40.47
N LEU A 702 -0.29 -6.68 40.05
CA LEU A 702 -0.90 -7.72 40.90
C LEU A 702 0.00 -8.07 42.09
N ASN A 703 -0.60 -8.22 43.27
CA ASN A 703 0.11 -8.52 44.52
C ASN A 703 1.08 -9.72 44.30
N PRO A 704 2.41 -9.52 44.42
CA PRO A 704 3.39 -10.59 44.22
C PRO A 704 3.19 -11.77 45.18
N GLU A 705 2.54 -11.54 46.32
CA GLU A 705 2.23 -12.56 47.31
C GLU A 705 0.86 -13.22 47.16
N SER A 706 0.14 -12.95 46.06
CA SER A 706 -1.12 -13.63 45.78
C SER A 706 -0.92 -15.16 45.81
N PRO A 707 -1.82 -15.93 46.44
CA PRO A 707 -1.80 -17.39 46.36
C PRO A 707 -1.83 -17.92 44.92
N ALA A 708 -2.37 -17.15 43.96
CA ALA A 708 -2.36 -17.49 42.55
C ALA A 708 -0.96 -17.35 41.88
N ASN A 709 -0.02 -16.66 42.52
CA ASN A 709 1.37 -16.49 42.08
C ASN A 709 2.34 -17.51 42.69
N LYS A 710 1.87 -18.39 43.59
CA LYS A 710 2.64 -19.52 44.17
C LYS A 710 2.16 -20.83 43.57
#